data_AF-A0A0N0BE56-F1
#
_entry.id   AF-A0A0N0BE56-F1
#
_cell.length_a   1.000
_cell.length_b   1.000
_cell.length_c   1.000
_cell.angle_alpha   90.00
_cell.angle_beta   90.00
_cell.angle_gamma   90.00
#
_symmetry.space_group_name_H-M   'P 1'
#
loop_
_entity.id
_entity.type
_entity.pdbx_description
1 polymer ?
#
loop_
_entity_poly.entity_id
_entity_poly.type
_entity_poly.pdbx_seq_one_letter_code
_entity_poly.pdbx_strand_id
1 'polypeptide(L)'
;MAAFSLNIQKHIESGLVTSGKFDGSHACLVAATYGGNILVHSPHRQPQITSHDHEQSDRKLSWSGELAELHIGTEITALCTGRLNDDERDILLIGTASHVLAYNIEDNSDSFYKEMSDGARYIMIGKLSWLPNQVAIIGGNSSVTILDSQGAEIFWTVVGGTVTSLAIFDFDGDDENELITGTKESEIKVYKKDNLLWETKETASINTLTGLPNRRFVYSVGNGTLGVYEMAQRLWRVKSKHRVVVTRSFDLNGDGTPEVITGWNNGKVDARSFNNGEVIFKIQLSAGIAGIVEADYRRIGKSDLIVVSSAGEVRGYSSSSTMDTPEPGEIMRDLLAKKQVLQMELRQRGASVPNMYHGTKLAVSLMTSNGAARVALASGPGLFIHCAIVFTEGVFEGETLVVHPNRPRGELEIELRPPKNAPVDMYVKVCVGPAGADLLQVFEMTRQLPRFCMYQIIERPEQITEDFTKNSVTAEFTERLQRIALWLNQNLVLPEEFEIKENKPNNEGIEIWLRGMRDNKIHCFMANSTGKITIQTEDIIFAGDIVQSLSLYLGLRELSSEVSFPAEEKKMLDALERVKELKEIDIRLQAEAANDTALLKNLIIRLEDARILENIDDMRKRLVQLKNVNADLIREHEIRMKSYKELTANLKQLNLGVQHAARLRVGKSASNTVAQCRAAIQDENSKALVLAIRHG
;
A
#
# COMPACT_ATOMS: atom_id res chain seq x y z
N MET A 1 32.60 9.55 1.77
CA MET A 1 33.06 8.42 2.63
C MET A 1 32.16 8.29 3.86
N ALA A 2 32.02 7.08 4.42
CA ALA A 2 31.25 6.86 5.65
C ALA A 2 31.98 7.50 6.85
N ALA A 3 31.22 8.15 7.72
CA ALA A 3 31.72 8.79 8.94
C ALA A 3 32.04 7.77 10.05
N PHE A 4 31.32 6.65 10.06
CA PHE A 4 31.63 5.47 10.88
C PHE A 4 31.11 4.19 10.21
N SER A 5 31.65 3.04 10.61
CA SER A 5 31.24 1.71 10.15
C SER A 5 31.39 0.70 11.27
N LEU A 6 30.38 -0.14 11.51
CA LEU A 6 30.40 -1.24 12.47
C LEU A 6 29.62 -2.46 11.94
N ASN A 7 29.76 -3.61 12.60
CA ASN A 7 29.03 -4.83 12.24
C ASN A 7 28.46 -5.50 13.50
N ILE A 8 27.13 -5.67 13.55
CA ILE A 8 26.38 -6.26 14.68
C ILE A 8 26.44 -7.81 14.66
N GLN A 9 26.99 -8.41 13.60
CA GLN A 9 27.16 -9.87 13.43
C GLN A 9 25.86 -10.68 13.60
N LYS A 10 24.71 -10.04 13.37
CA LYS A 10 23.38 -10.64 13.43
C LYS A 10 22.63 -10.29 12.15
N HIS A 11 21.79 -11.21 11.69
CA HIS A 11 20.94 -10.98 10.54
C HIS A 11 19.72 -10.12 10.92
N ILE A 12 19.47 -9.08 10.13
CA ILE A 12 18.46 -8.06 10.41
C ILE A 12 17.31 -8.19 9.39
N GLU A 13 16.09 -8.16 9.92
CA GLU A 13 14.84 -8.15 9.15
C GLU A 13 14.72 -6.85 8.33
N SER A 14 14.24 -6.97 7.09
CA SER A 14 14.11 -5.81 6.19
C SER A 14 12.90 -4.96 6.56
N GLY A 15 13.09 -3.65 6.69
CA GLY A 15 12.04 -2.70 7.06
C GLY A 15 11.84 -2.54 8.58
N LEU A 16 12.52 -3.33 9.41
CA LEU A 16 12.36 -3.33 10.87
C LEU A 16 13.59 -2.78 11.59
N VAL A 17 13.92 -1.53 11.27
CA VAL A 17 15.03 -0.78 11.88
C VAL A 17 14.55 0.62 12.24
N THR A 18 14.83 1.05 13.47
CA THR A 18 14.49 2.38 13.97
C THR A 18 15.57 2.89 14.93
N SER A 19 15.49 4.14 15.36
CA SER A 19 16.41 4.73 16.33
C SER A 19 15.67 5.60 17.34
N GLY A 20 16.12 5.58 18.59
CA GLY A 20 15.50 6.34 19.67
C GLY A 20 16.46 6.65 20.83
N LYS A 21 16.11 7.64 21.63
CA LYS A 21 16.79 8.08 22.85
C LYS A 21 16.09 7.53 24.08
N PHE A 22 16.39 6.27 24.42
CA PHE A 22 15.71 5.56 25.52
C PHE A 22 16.13 6.05 26.92
N ASP A 23 17.37 6.53 27.06
CA ASP A 23 17.88 7.19 28.27
C ASP A 23 17.65 8.72 28.24
N GLY A 24 16.89 9.22 27.26
CA GLY A 24 16.58 10.65 27.06
C GLY A 24 17.72 11.47 26.43
N SER A 25 18.88 10.88 26.16
CA SER A 25 20.06 11.61 25.68
C SER A 25 20.75 10.92 24.51
N HIS A 26 20.91 9.61 24.65
CA HIS A 26 21.59 8.59 23.87
C HIS A 26 20.88 8.05 22.66
N ALA A 27 21.22 8.44 21.42
CA ALA A 27 20.66 7.75 20.26
C ALA A 27 21.12 6.28 20.21
N CYS A 28 20.16 5.38 20.27
CA CYS A 28 20.36 3.94 20.16
C CYS A 28 19.73 3.43 18.85
N LEU A 29 20.35 2.42 18.25
CA LEU A 29 19.82 1.73 17.08
C LEU A 29 19.02 0.51 17.53
N VAL A 30 17.82 0.34 16.97
CA VAL A 30 16.96 -0.82 17.25
C VAL A 30 16.68 -1.56 15.95
N ALA A 31 16.80 -2.88 15.97
CA ALA A 31 16.61 -3.72 14.80
C ALA A 31 15.97 -5.06 15.18
N ALA A 32 14.99 -5.52 14.39
CA ALA A 32 14.45 -6.86 14.55
C ALA A 32 15.32 -7.90 13.83
N THR A 33 15.37 -9.11 14.38
CA THR A 33 16.06 -10.27 13.80
C THR A 33 15.04 -11.28 13.29
N TYR A 34 15.46 -12.16 12.36
CA TYR A 34 14.63 -13.25 11.84
C TYR A 34 14.12 -14.24 12.92
N GLY A 35 14.70 -14.22 14.12
CA GLY A 35 14.28 -15.06 15.24
C GLY A 35 13.14 -14.49 16.10
N GLY A 36 12.60 -13.30 15.76
CA GLY A 36 11.60 -12.63 16.60
C GLY A 36 12.20 -11.93 17.82
N ASN A 37 13.51 -11.71 17.83
CA ASN A 37 14.19 -10.92 18.86
C ASN A 37 14.46 -9.50 18.36
N ILE A 38 14.48 -8.55 19.28
CA ILE A 38 14.87 -7.17 19.00
C ILE A 38 16.26 -6.90 19.59
N LEU A 39 17.14 -6.37 18.76
CA LEU A 39 18.45 -5.90 19.14
C LEU A 39 18.40 -4.41 19.41
N VAL A 40 19.01 -3.99 20.52
CA VAL A 40 19.20 -2.59 20.87
C VAL A 40 20.70 -2.34 21.00
N HIS A 41 21.25 -1.50 20.13
CA HIS A 41 22.65 -1.12 20.16
C HIS A 41 22.80 0.31 20.66
N SER A 42 23.58 0.50 21.71
CA SER A 42 23.90 1.80 22.30
C SER A 42 25.42 2.02 22.30
N PRO A 43 25.97 2.81 21.35
CA PRO A 43 27.42 2.95 21.15
C PRO A 43 28.15 3.68 22.27
N HIS A 44 27.42 4.26 23.22
CA HIS A 44 27.98 5.06 24.30
C HIS A 44 27.54 4.56 25.68
N ARG A 45 27.02 3.35 25.76
CA ARG A 45 26.68 2.73 27.05
C ARG A 45 27.98 2.34 27.73
N GLN A 46 28.25 2.92 28.90
CA GLN A 46 29.40 2.51 29.69
C GLN A 46 29.13 1.11 30.27
N PRO A 47 30.05 0.15 30.14
CA PRO A 47 29.91 -1.15 30.80
C PRO A 47 29.84 -0.91 32.30
N GLN A 48 28.79 -1.42 32.96
CA GLN A 48 28.68 -1.35 34.42
C GLN A 48 29.76 -2.24 35.03
N ILE A 49 30.90 -1.65 35.40
CA ILE A 49 31.89 -2.28 36.26
C ILE A 49 31.40 -2.09 37.70
N THR A 50 30.55 -2.99 38.20
CA THR A 50 30.22 -3.03 39.63
C THR A 50 31.19 -3.97 40.34
N SER A 51 32.12 -3.40 41.10
CA SER A 51 33.01 -4.12 42.02
C SER A 51 32.34 -4.51 43.35
N HIS A 52 31.01 -4.53 43.42
CA HIS A 52 30.26 -5.00 44.58
C HIS A 52 29.04 -5.83 44.15
N ASP A 53 29.12 -7.12 44.46
CA ASP A 53 28.17 -8.20 44.15
C ASP A 53 26.88 -8.21 45.00
N HIS A 54 26.37 -7.06 45.44
CA HIS A 54 25.12 -7.03 46.20
C HIS A 54 24.12 -5.98 45.67
N GLU A 55 23.00 -6.52 45.19
CA GLU A 55 21.77 -5.84 44.74
C GLU A 55 21.82 -5.16 43.37
N GLN A 56 22.00 -5.95 42.30
CA GLN A 56 21.38 -5.59 41.02
C GLN A 56 19.86 -5.60 41.23
N SER A 57 19.22 -4.43 41.16
CA SER A 57 17.77 -4.36 41.06
C SER A 57 17.33 -5.15 39.81
N ASP A 58 16.48 -6.16 39.98
CA ASP A 58 15.86 -7.03 38.95
C ASP A 58 15.12 -6.31 37.80
N ARG A 59 15.21 -4.98 37.71
CA ARG A 59 14.41 -4.11 36.86
C ARG A 59 15.15 -3.46 35.68
N LYS A 60 16.43 -3.76 35.43
CA LYS A 60 17.15 -3.21 34.27
C LYS A 60 17.44 -4.29 33.25
N LEU A 61 17.34 -3.93 31.97
CA LEU A 61 17.66 -4.85 30.88
C LEU A 61 19.11 -5.36 30.99
N SER A 62 19.36 -6.62 30.63
CA SER A 62 20.72 -7.16 30.57
C SER A 62 21.41 -6.75 29.27
N TRP A 63 22.61 -6.16 29.39
CA TRP A 63 23.42 -5.70 28.26
C TRP A 63 24.69 -6.53 28.14
N SER A 64 25.00 -6.98 26.93
CA SER A 64 26.30 -7.58 26.58
C SER A 64 27.17 -6.53 25.88
N GLY A 65 27.84 -5.71 26.70
CA GLY A 65 28.57 -4.54 26.22
C GLY A 65 27.62 -3.46 25.73
N GLU A 66 27.71 -3.12 24.44
CA GLU A 66 26.87 -2.10 23.78
C GLU A 66 25.55 -2.66 23.22
N LEU A 67 25.34 -3.99 23.30
CA LEU A 67 24.20 -4.67 22.70
C LEU A 67 23.27 -5.28 23.76
N ALA A 68 21.97 -5.09 23.59
CA ALA A 68 20.91 -5.72 24.34
C ALA A 68 20.01 -6.53 23.41
N GLU A 69 19.48 -7.66 23.90
CA GLU A 69 18.58 -8.53 23.14
C GLU A 69 17.27 -8.75 23.91
N LEU A 70 16.16 -8.30 23.30
CA LEU A 70 14.80 -8.47 23.81
C LEU A 70 14.17 -9.68 23.14
N HIS A 71 13.66 -10.61 23.95
CA HIS A 71 13.01 -11.82 23.49
C HIS A 71 11.50 -11.62 23.47
N ILE A 72 10.95 -11.33 22.28
CA ILE A 72 9.50 -11.11 22.11
C ILE A 72 8.76 -12.46 21.97
N GLY A 73 9.45 -13.50 21.48
CA GLY A 73 8.90 -14.84 21.34
C GLY A 73 7.85 -15.00 20.24
N THR A 74 7.64 -13.97 19.43
CA THR A 74 6.71 -13.95 18.29
C THR A 74 7.30 -13.19 17.11
N GLU A 75 6.74 -13.40 15.92
CA GLU A 75 7.14 -12.68 14.71
C GLU A 75 6.81 -11.18 14.84
N ILE A 76 7.83 -10.34 14.65
CA ILE A 76 7.70 -8.89 14.69
C ILE A 76 7.32 -8.42 13.29
N THR A 77 6.20 -7.70 13.18
CA THR A 77 5.67 -7.22 11.90
C THR A 77 5.84 -5.72 11.72
N ALA A 78 6.03 -4.96 12.81
CA ALA A 78 6.28 -3.53 12.76
C ALA A 78 7.13 -3.06 13.95
N LEU A 79 7.91 -1.99 13.75
CA LEU A 79 8.80 -1.42 14.75
C LEU A 79 8.80 0.11 14.61
N CYS A 80 8.62 0.83 15.71
CA CYS A 80 8.69 2.28 15.72
C CYS A 80 9.24 2.79 17.06
N THR A 81 9.92 3.92 17.06
CA THR A 81 10.39 4.62 18.25
C THR A 81 9.99 6.08 18.21
N GLY A 82 9.74 6.65 19.37
CA GLY A 82 9.43 8.07 19.52
C GLY A 82 8.79 8.38 20.86
N ARG A 83 8.47 9.66 21.05
CA ARG A 83 7.85 10.15 22.29
C ARG A 83 6.34 9.99 22.21
N LEU A 84 5.78 9.12 23.04
CA LEU A 84 4.33 8.96 23.14
C LEU A 84 3.73 9.80 24.28
N ASN A 85 4.54 10.12 25.28
CA ASN A 85 4.15 10.84 26.49
C ASN A 85 5.00 12.10 26.61
N ASP A 86 4.72 12.94 27.62
CA ASP A 86 5.53 14.13 27.94
C ASP A 86 6.93 13.79 28.51
N ASP A 87 7.31 12.51 28.57
CA ASP A 87 8.66 12.08 28.94
C ASP A 87 9.64 12.43 27.80
N GLU A 88 10.85 12.85 28.16
CA GLU A 88 11.94 13.12 27.22
C GLU A 88 12.50 11.83 26.60
N ARG A 89 12.21 10.67 27.22
CA ARG A 89 12.62 9.33 26.77
C ARG A 89 11.71 8.81 25.66
N ASP A 90 12.33 8.23 24.63
CA ASP A 90 11.60 7.53 23.58
C ASP A 90 11.09 6.16 24.08
N ILE A 91 9.92 5.76 23.61
CA ILE A 91 9.32 4.44 23.84
C ILE A 91 9.52 3.61 22.58
N LEU A 92 9.72 2.30 22.75
CA LEU A 92 9.76 1.34 21.65
C LEU A 92 8.36 0.73 21.45
N LEU A 93 7.77 0.94 20.29
CA LEU A 93 6.54 0.26 19.87
C LEU A 93 6.89 -0.96 19.02
N ILE A 94 6.32 -2.10 19.41
CA ILE A 94 6.52 -3.40 18.78
C ILE A 94 5.18 -3.91 18.31
N GLY A 95 5.04 -4.11 17.00
CA GLY A 95 3.86 -4.69 16.39
C GLY A 95 4.08 -6.15 16.07
N THR A 96 3.08 -6.96 16.37
CA THR A 96 3.03 -8.38 15.97
C THR A 96 1.76 -8.66 15.16
N ALA A 97 1.60 -9.91 14.76
CA ALA A 97 0.38 -10.34 14.08
C ALA A 97 -0.90 -10.21 14.95
N SER A 98 -0.79 -10.11 16.28
CA SER A 98 -1.94 -10.14 17.19
C SER A 98 -2.01 -9.02 18.22
N HIS A 99 -0.92 -8.28 18.47
CA HIS A 99 -0.88 -7.25 19.50
C HIS A 99 0.15 -6.16 19.19
N VAL A 100 0.03 -5.06 19.92
CA VAL A 100 1.03 -4.00 20.02
C VAL A 100 1.50 -3.89 21.45
N LEU A 101 2.83 -3.81 21.60
CA LEU A 101 3.52 -3.62 22.88
C LEU A 101 4.25 -2.28 22.84
N ALA A 102 3.99 -1.44 23.84
CA ALA A 102 4.77 -0.23 24.10
C ALA A 102 5.73 -0.49 25.25
N TYR A 103 7.02 -0.39 24.99
CA TYR A 103 8.06 -0.88 25.87
C TYR A 103 9.08 0.20 26.22
N ASN A 104 9.33 0.37 27.52
CA ASN A 104 10.38 1.25 28.03
C ASN A 104 11.65 0.43 28.28
N ILE A 105 12.69 0.73 27.50
CA ILE A 105 13.94 -0.04 27.48
C ILE A 105 14.76 0.15 28.75
N GLU A 106 14.81 1.37 29.30
CA GLU A 106 15.63 1.64 30.50
C GLU A 106 14.97 1.11 31.77
N ASP A 107 13.64 1.19 31.86
CA ASP A 107 12.88 0.72 33.02
C ASP A 107 12.52 -0.78 32.93
N ASN A 108 12.83 -1.45 31.81
CA ASN A 108 12.45 -2.83 31.50
C ASN A 108 10.97 -3.09 31.82
N SER A 109 10.09 -2.22 31.33
CA SER A 109 8.68 -2.24 31.69
C SER A 109 7.77 -1.93 30.51
N ASP A 110 6.64 -2.61 30.47
CA ASP A 110 5.58 -2.34 29.50
C ASP A 110 4.82 -1.07 29.90
N SER A 111 4.75 -0.10 29.00
CA SER A 111 3.85 1.06 29.14
C SER A 111 2.40 0.65 28.90
N PHE A 112 2.16 -0.14 27.86
CA PHE A 112 0.89 -0.82 27.64
C PHE A 112 1.06 -2.04 26.74
N TYR A 113 0.11 -2.96 26.85
CA TYR A 113 -0.09 -4.09 25.95
C TYR A 113 -1.52 -4.03 25.41
N LYS A 114 -1.67 -4.05 24.08
CA LYS A 114 -2.98 -3.96 23.43
C LYS A 114 -3.13 -5.07 22.39
N GLU A 115 -4.15 -5.91 22.57
CA GLU A 115 -4.55 -6.87 21.54
C GLU A 115 -5.15 -6.17 20.33
N MET A 116 -4.76 -6.62 19.13
CA MET A 116 -5.14 -6.08 17.84
C MET A 116 -5.71 -7.20 16.97
N SER A 117 -7.04 -7.27 16.85
CA SER A 117 -7.72 -8.30 16.05
C SER A 117 -7.29 -8.31 14.58
N ASP A 118 -6.95 -7.14 14.04
CA ASP A 118 -6.50 -6.98 12.65
C ASP A 118 -4.97 -7.06 12.50
N GLY A 119 -4.24 -7.27 13.60
CA GLY A 119 -2.78 -7.26 13.67
C GLY A 119 -2.14 -5.88 13.46
N ALA A 120 -0.82 -5.79 13.67
CA ALA A 120 -0.06 -4.55 13.54
C ALA A 120 1.01 -4.69 12.45
N ARG A 121 0.64 -4.40 11.20
CA ARG A 121 1.52 -4.52 10.01
C ARG A 121 2.42 -3.31 9.81
N TYR A 122 2.01 -2.15 10.31
CA TYR A 122 2.81 -0.94 10.30
C TYR A 122 2.49 -0.12 11.54
N ILE A 123 3.48 0.52 12.14
CA ILE A 123 3.31 1.39 13.32
C ILE A 123 4.09 2.67 13.10
N MET A 124 3.50 3.79 13.50
CA MET A 124 4.16 5.08 13.52
C MET A 124 3.68 5.88 14.74
N ILE A 125 4.59 6.67 15.32
CA ILE A 125 4.24 7.71 16.30
C ILE A 125 4.21 9.04 15.55
N GLY A 126 3.17 9.84 15.80
CA GLY A 126 3.14 11.20 15.30
C GLY A 126 1.99 12.02 15.84
N LYS A 127 2.01 13.30 15.48
CA LYS A 127 0.97 14.26 15.85
C LYS A 127 0.06 14.52 14.67
N LEU A 128 -1.19 14.11 14.81
CA LEU A 128 -2.27 14.47 13.91
C LEU A 128 -2.92 15.76 14.43
N SER A 129 -3.21 16.70 13.55
CA SER A 129 -3.62 18.04 13.98
C SER A 129 -4.96 18.10 14.70
N TRP A 130 -5.87 17.15 14.43
CA TRP A 130 -7.14 17.03 15.15
C TRP A 130 -7.01 16.36 16.52
N LEU A 131 -5.80 16.01 16.97
CA LEU A 131 -5.53 15.42 18.28
C LEU A 131 -4.53 16.29 19.07
N PRO A 132 -4.73 16.45 20.39
CA PRO A 132 -3.88 17.32 21.19
C PRO A 132 -2.46 16.76 21.40
N ASN A 133 -2.35 15.44 21.55
CA ASN A 133 -1.13 14.75 21.96
C ASN A 133 -0.55 13.91 20.82
N GLN A 134 0.70 13.46 20.96
CA GLN A 134 1.25 12.42 20.09
C GLN A 134 0.50 11.10 20.30
N VAL A 135 0.32 10.37 19.21
CA VAL A 135 -0.44 9.11 19.21
C VAL A 135 0.30 8.04 18.44
N ALA A 136 -0.01 6.79 18.77
CA ALA A 136 0.46 5.62 18.04
C ALA A 136 -0.58 5.26 16.97
N ILE A 137 -0.18 5.32 15.70
CA ILE A 137 -1.01 4.95 14.56
C ILE A 137 -0.60 3.55 14.09
N ILE A 138 -1.56 2.64 14.05
CA ILE A 138 -1.36 1.23 13.72
C ILE A 138 -2.13 0.89 12.45
N GLY A 139 -1.42 0.42 11.44
CA GLY A 139 -2.00 -0.15 10.23
C GLY A 139 -2.14 -1.67 10.37
N GLY A 140 -3.35 -2.18 10.19
CA GLY A 140 -3.67 -3.61 10.26
C GLY A 140 -4.17 -4.21 8.94
N ASN A 141 -4.84 -5.35 9.05
CA ASN A 141 -5.53 -6.00 7.94
C ASN A 141 -6.86 -5.27 7.65
N SER A 142 -6.83 -4.32 6.71
CA SER A 142 -8.01 -3.53 6.31
C SER A 142 -8.51 -2.52 7.34
N SER A 143 -7.68 -2.12 8.29
CA SER A 143 -8.02 -1.07 9.26
C SER A 143 -6.82 -0.22 9.63
N VAL A 144 -7.10 0.98 10.10
CA VAL A 144 -6.16 1.83 10.83
C VAL A 144 -6.76 2.13 12.20
N THR A 145 -5.96 1.94 13.23
CA THR A 145 -6.32 2.21 14.63
C THR A 145 -5.34 3.21 15.22
N ILE A 146 -5.84 4.19 15.98
CA ILE A 146 -5.03 5.19 16.67
C ILE A 146 -5.19 4.98 18.18
N LEU A 147 -4.06 4.81 18.86
CA LEU A 147 -3.98 4.64 20.31
C LEU A 147 -3.36 5.86 20.97
N ASP A 148 -3.83 6.17 22.18
CA ASP A 148 -3.20 7.16 23.06
C ASP A 148 -1.98 6.58 23.81
N SER A 149 -1.38 7.41 24.66
CA SER A 149 -0.29 7.04 25.59
C SER A 149 -0.55 5.84 26.50
N GLN A 150 -1.82 5.51 26.76
CA GLN A 150 -2.24 4.44 27.65
C GLN A 150 -2.68 3.19 26.87
N GLY A 151 -2.60 3.22 25.53
CA GLY A 151 -3.10 2.14 24.67
C GLY A 151 -4.63 2.13 24.51
N ALA A 152 -5.33 3.20 24.91
CA ALA A 152 -6.75 3.35 24.65
C ALA A 152 -6.98 3.79 23.20
N GLU A 153 -8.00 3.21 22.58
CA GLU A 153 -8.35 3.51 21.20
C GLU A 153 -9.09 4.85 21.10
N ILE A 154 -8.52 5.79 20.33
CA ILE A 154 -9.13 7.12 20.10
C ILE A 154 -9.87 7.16 18.76
N PHE A 155 -9.34 6.46 17.76
CA PHE A 155 -9.88 6.50 16.40
C PHE A 155 -9.64 5.18 15.67
N TRP A 156 -10.59 4.85 14.80
CA TRP A 156 -10.49 3.71 13.91
C TRP A 156 -11.20 4.01 12.60
N THR A 157 -10.61 3.55 11.51
CA THR A 157 -11.27 3.56 10.21
C THR A 157 -10.96 2.29 9.45
N VAL A 158 -11.89 1.91 8.58
CA VAL A 158 -11.69 0.84 7.62
C VAL A 158 -10.85 1.34 6.43
N VAL A 159 -9.91 0.51 5.99
CA VAL A 159 -9.06 0.76 4.81
C VAL A 159 -9.24 -0.39 3.83
N GLY A 160 -9.22 -0.09 2.53
CA GLY A 160 -9.57 -1.05 1.47
C GLY A 160 -8.58 -2.17 1.20
N GLY A 161 -7.68 -2.43 2.13
CA GLY A 161 -6.57 -3.33 1.93
C GLY A 161 -5.68 -3.46 3.16
N THR A 162 -4.74 -4.40 3.10
CA THR A 162 -3.73 -4.53 4.17
C THR A 162 -2.84 -3.30 4.16
N VAL A 163 -2.76 -2.59 5.27
CA VAL A 163 -1.92 -1.39 5.38
C VAL A 163 -0.46 -1.83 5.43
N THR A 164 0.35 -1.28 4.53
CA THR A 164 1.77 -1.61 4.38
C THR A 164 2.68 -0.42 4.68
N SER A 165 2.15 0.79 4.64
CA SER A 165 2.89 2.02 4.95
C SER A 165 1.94 3.12 5.41
N LEU A 166 2.42 3.97 6.32
CA LEU A 166 1.73 5.16 6.81
C LEU A 166 2.68 6.36 6.75
N ALA A 167 2.14 7.55 6.50
CA ALA A 167 2.86 8.81 6.60
C ALA A 167 1.96 9.89 7.20
N ILE A 168 2.56 10.85 7.89
CA ILE A 168 1.88 12.03 8.45
C ILE A 168 2.56 13.26 7.90
N PHE A 169 1.81 14.11 7.21
CA PHE A 169 2.28 15.41 6.73
C PHE A 169 1.10 16.27 6.25
N ASP A 170 1.32 17.58 6.15
CA ASP A 170 0.36 18.53 5.59
C ASP A 170 0.24 18.36 4.06
N PHE A 171 -0.88 17.78 3.62
CA PHE A 171 -1.21 17.48 2.24
C PHE A 171 -1.96 18.65 1.57
N ASP A 172 -2.98 19.20 2.23
CA ASP A 172 -3.85 20.23 1.64
C ASP A 172 -3.31 21.65 1.85
N GLY A 173 -2.40 21.82 2.80
CA GLY A 173 -1.69 23.05 3.04
C GLY A 173 -2.25 23.99 4.06
N ASP A 174 -3.10 23.50 4.95
CA ASP A 174 -3.73 24.30 5.99
C ASP A 174 -2.96 24.27 7.31
N ASP A 175 -1.68 23.87 7.26
CA ASP A 175 -0.80 23.67 8.41
C ASP A 175 -1.30 22.58 9.37
N GLU A 176 -2.26 21.74 8.93
CA GLU A 176 -2.67 20.53 9.63
C GLU A 176 -2.09 19.27 8.97
N ASN A 177 -1.56 18.35 9.78
CA ASN A 177 -1.04 17.10 9.24
C ASN A 177 -2.17 16.09 9.00
N GLU A 178 -2.27 15.59 7.77
CA GLU A 178 -3.12 14.46 7.40
C GLU A 178 -2.42 13.12 7.55
N LEU A 179 -3.24 12.06 7.61
CA LEU A 179 -2.79 10.69 7.56
C LEU A 179 -2.83 10.16 6.12
N ILE A 180 -1.68 9.80 5.57
CA ILE A 180 -1.59 9.00 4.34
C ILE A 180 -1.51 7.52 4.70
N THR A 181 -2.28 6.71 4.00
CA THR A 181 -2.22 5.25 4.06
C THR A 181 -1.83 4.69 2.71
N GLY A 182 -0.94 3.70 2.72
CA GLY A 182 -0.59 2.89 1.56
C GLY A 182 -0.95 1.44 1.80
N THR A 183 -1.59 0.80 0.82
CA THR A 183 -2.08 -0.58 0.95
C THR A 183 -1.40 -1.56 0.00
N LYS A 184 -1.48 -2.85 0.36
CA LYS A 184 -1.06 -3.97 -0.49
C LYS A 184 -1.85 -4.04 -1.80
N GLU A 185 -3.10 -3.61 -1.77
CA GLU A 185 -4.03 -3.54 -2.90
C GLU A 185 -3.76 -2.36 -3.85
N SER A 186 -2.61 -1.69 -3.68
CA SER A 186 -2.08 -0.60 -4.51
C SER A 186 -2.84 0.72 -4.36
N GLU A 187 -3.54 0.94 -3.26
CA GLU A 187 -4.24 2.20 -2.99
C GLU A 187 -3.38 3.11 -2.11
N ILE A 188 -3.34 4.39 -2.45
CA ILE A 188 -2.86 5.47 -1.56
C ILE A 188 -4.06 6.34 -1.23
N LYS A 189 -4.31 6.59 0.05
CA LYS A 189 -5.43 7.41 0.53
C LYS A 189 -4.97 8.41 1.58
N VAL A 190 -5.47 9.63 1.47
CA VAL A 190 -5.19 10.73 2.40
C VAL A 190 -6.45 11.02 3.18
N TYR A 191 -6.34 10.95 4.50
CA TYR A 191 -7.43 11.14 5.44
C TYR A 191 -7.17 12.36 6.33
N LYS A 192 -8.22 13.16 6.49
CA LYS A 192 -8.31 14.20 7.52
C LYS A 192 -9.45 13.84 8.45
N LYS A 193 -9.13 13.36 9.65
CA LYS A 193 -10.08 12.79 10.60
C LYS A 193 -10.96 11.72 9.93
N ASP A 194 -12.26 11.96 9.83
CA ASP A 194 -13.25 11.04 9.28
C ASP A 194 -13.39 11.17 7.76
N ASN A 195 -12.77 12.19 7.14
CA ASN A 195 -12.97 12.52 5.73
C ASN A 195 -11.82 12.02 4.85
N LEU A 196 -12.17 11.43 3.71
CA LEU A 196 -11.22 11.06 2.66
C LEU A 196 -11.00 12.26 1.75
N LEU A 197 -9.78 12.83 1.76
CA LEU A 197 -9.43 14.00 0.93
C LEU A 197 -9.04 13.60 -0.48
N TRP A 198 -8.25 12.54 -0.61
CA TRP A 198 -7.69 12.12 -1.88
C TRP A 198 -7.44 10.62 -1.90
N GLU A 199 -7.71 10.00 -3.05
CA GLU A 199 -7.37 8.60 -3.31
C GLU A 199 -6.74 8.45 -4.70
N THR A 200 -5.73 7.59 -4.78
CA THR A 200 -5.16 7.14 -6.05
C THR A 200 -4.87 5.64 -6.01
N LYS A 201 -4.80 5.03 -7.20
CA LYS A 201 -4.39 3.64 -7.37
C LYS A 201 -3.08 3.58 -8.13
N GLU A 202 -2.08 3.01 -7.50
CA GLU A 202 -0.80 2.68 -8.10
C GLU A 202 -0.83 1.28 -8.74
N THR A 203 0.31 0.93 -9.34
CA THR A 203 0.47 -0.25 -10.19
C THR A 203 0.81 -1.53 -9.43
N ALA A 204 1.21 -1.41 -8.17
CA ALA A 204 1.58 -2.51 -7.29
C ALA A 204 1.42 -2.10 -5.81
N SER A 205 1.54 -3.08 -4.91
CA SER A 205 1.55 -2.90 -3.45
C SER A 205 2.42 -1.72 -3.04
N ILE A 206 1.90 -0.79 -2.24
CA ILE A 206 2.69 0.31 -1.70
C ILE A 206 3.67 -0.28 -0.67
N ASN A 207 4.94 0.08 -0.75
CA ASN A 207 5.97 -0.41 0.18
C ASN A 207 6.38 0.64 1.20
N THR A 208 6.51 1.90 0.77
CA THR A 208 6.96 2.99 1.64
C THR A 208 6.25 4.28 1.24
N LEU A 209 5.96 5.11 2.25
CA LEU A 209 5.46 6.47 2.12
C LEU A 209 6.30 7.34 3.05
N THR A 210 6.80 8.46 2.54
CA THR A 210 7.60 9.41 3.34
C THR A 210 7.19 10.83 3.00
N GLY A 211 6.78 11.61 4.00
CA GLY A 211 6.47 13.03 3.84
C GLY A 211 7.71 13.84 3.49
N LEU A 212 7.54 14.84 2.62
CA LEU A 212 8.55 15.80 2.21
C LEU A 212 8.04 17.23 2.43
N PRO A 213 8.94 18.23 2.48
CA PRO A 213 8.56 19.63 2.44
C PRO A 213 7.73 19.98 1.20
N ASN A 214 7.01 21.11 1.25
CA ASN A 214 6.23 21.66 0.14
C ASN A 214 5.09 20.76 -0.34
N ARG A 215 4.35 20.12 0.60
CA ARG A 215 3.16 19.29 0.30
C ARG A 215 3.46 18.16 -0.70
N ARG A 216 4.65 17.58 -0.54
CA ARG A 216 5.13 16.46 -1.34
C ARG A 216 5.28 15.22 -0.49
N PHE A 217 5.16 14.07 -1.12
CA PHE A 217 5.49 12.80 -0.48
C PHE A 217 6.11 11.84 -1.49
N VAL A 218 7.05 11.05 -0.98
CA VAL A 218 7.65 9.93 -1.71
C VAL A 218 6.75 8.73 -1.58
N TYR A 219 6.57 8.00 -2.66
CA TYR A 219 5.96 6.68 -2.64
C TYR A 219 6.87 5.68 -3.35
N SER A 220 6.84 4.44 -2.87
CA SER A 220 7.45 3.32 -3.57
C SER A 220 6.50 2.14 -3.61
N VAL A 221 6.58 1.33 -4.66
CA VAL A 221 5.72 0.17 -4.83
C VAL A 221 6.50 -1.09 -5.14
N GLY A 222 5.88 -2.25 -4.92
CA GLY A 222 6.52 -3.57 -4.97
C GLY A 222 7.18 -3.96 -6.29
N ASN A 223 6.86 -3.28 -7.40
CA ASN A 223 7.47 -3.52 -8.71
C ASN A 223 8.79 -2.73 -8.95
N GLY A 224 9.31 -2.04 -7.94
CA GLY A 224 10.54 -1.26 -8.03
C GLY A 224 10.35 0.17 -8.55
N THR A 225 9.11 0.64 -8.70
CA THR A 225 8.83 2.05 -8.96
C THR A 225 8.96 2.89 -7.69
N LEU A 226 9.63 4.04 -7.82
CA LEU A 226 9.79 5.10 -6.84
C LEU A 226 9.33 6.40 -7.50
N GLY A 227 8.55 7.22 -6.81
CA GLY A 227 8.15 8.52 -7.33
C GLY A 227 7.81 9.52 -6.25
N VAL A 228 7.55 10.75 -6.68
CA VAL A 228 7.14 11.84 -5.80
C VAL A 228 5.84 12.44 -6.32
N TYR A 229 4.90 12.61 -5.39
CA TYR A 229 3.69 13.40 -5.59
C TYR A 229 3.86 14.77 -4.97
N GLU A 230 3.27 15.77 -5.60
CA GLU A 230 2.92 17.06 -5.03
C GLU A 230 1.39 17.13 -5.01
N MET A 231 0.79 17.09 -3.82
CA MET A 231 -0.65 16.90 -3.65
C MET A 231 -1.16 15.71 -4.48
N ALA A 232 -2.05 15.96 -5.45
CA ALA A 232 -2.63 14.97 -6.35
C ALA A 232 -1.82 14.72 -7.64
N GLN A 233 -0.77 15.52 -7.91
CA GLN A 233 -0.01 15.47 -9.15
C GLN A 233 1.31 14.72 -8.97
N ARG A 234 1.56 13.74 -9.83
CA ARG A 234 2.84 13.03 -9.87
C ARG A 234 3.89 13.92 -10.53
N LEU A 235 4.95 14.29 -9.82
CA LEU A 235 6.04 15.12 -10.36
C LEU A 235 6.98 14.31 -11.23
N TRP A 236 7.48 13.20 -10.69
CA TRP A 236 8.35 12.29 -11.40
C TRP A 236 8.23 10.89 -10.83
N ARG A 237 8.67 9.91 -11.63
CA ARG A 237 8.81 8.52 -11.22
C ARG A 237 9.99 7.89 -11.92
N VAL A 238 10.59 6.91 -11.27
CA VAL A 238 11.62 6.04 -11.83
C VAL A 238 11.27 4.60 -11.52
N LYS A 239 11.68 3.69 -12.39
CA LYS A 239 11.49 2.25 -12.19
C LYS A 239 12.82 1.53 -12.24
N SER A 240 12.98 0.58 -11.33
CA SER A 240 14.18 -0.23 -11.17
C SER A 240 13.81 -1.72 -11.13
N LYS A 241 14.76 -2.59 -11.45
CA LYS A 241 14.61 -4.05 -11.31
C LYS A 241 14.61 -4.51 -9.84
N HIS A 242 15.10 -3.66 -8.94
CA HIS A 242 15.23 -3.95 -7.52
C HIS A 242 14.11 -3.28 -6.75
N ARG A 243 13.66 -3.90 -5.65
CA ARG A 243 12.59 -3.32 -4.83
C ARG A 243 13.16 -2.29 -3.87
N VAL A 244 12.38 -1.27 -3.60
CA VAL A 244 12.64 -0.33 -2.50
C VAL A 244 12.25 -0.98 -1.18
N VAL A 245 13.14 -0.90 -0.19
CA VAL A 245 12.92 -1.41 1.18
C VAL A 245 12.53 -0.26 2.11
N VAL A 246 13.22 0.87 2.01
CA VAL A 246 13.02 2.02 2.90
C VAL A 246 13.25 3.32 2.12
N THR A 247 12.45 4.34 2.42
CA THR A 247 12.67 5.73 1.97
C THR A 247 12.78 6.64 3.19
N ARG A 248 13.61 7.67 3.11
CA ARG A 248 13.77 8.72 4.12
C ARG A 248 14.01 10.06 3.45
N SER A 249 13.67 11.14 4.14
CA SER A 249 14.10 12.49 3.81
C SER A 249 15.33 12.84 4.65
N PHE A 250 16.41 13.29 4.02
CA PHE A 250 17.60 13.72 4.73
C PHE A 250 18.41 14.67 3.84
N ASP A 251 18.87 15.79 4.40
CA ASP A 251 19.78 16.72 3.72
C ASP A 251 21.20 16.16 3.76
N LEU A 252 21.58 15.45 2.70
CA LEU A 252 22.84 14.75 2.61
C LEU A 252 23.97 15.66 2.09
N ASN A 253 23.64 16.69 1.31
CA ASN A 253 24.61 17.59 0.69
C ASN A 253 24.86 18.88 1.53
N GLY A 254 24.02 19.14 2.53
CA GLY A 254 24.12 20.26 3.46
C GLY A 254 23.63 21.60 2.88
N ASP A 255 22.80 21.57 1.83
CA ASP A 255 22.26 22.77 1.17
C ASP A 255 20.97 23.31 1.82
N GLY A 256 20.49 22.64 2.88
CA GLY A 256 19.27 22.98 3.61
C GLY A 256 18.00 22.38 3.01
N THR A 257 18.10 21.67 1.88
CA THR A 257 16.98 21.04 1.18
C THR A 257 17.13 19.52 1.25
N PRO A 258 16.22 18.80 1.94
CA PRO A 258 16.38 17.36 2.13
C PRO A 258 16.24 16.58 0.83
N GLU A 259 17.08 15.56 0.59
CA GLU A 259 16.90 14.62 -0.52
C GLU A 259 16.01 13.43 -0.19
N VAL A 260 15.54 12.75 -1.24
CA VAL A 260 14.91 11.43 -1.14
C VAL A 260 16.00 10.35 -1.08
N ILE A 261 16.24 9.84 0.13
CA ILE A 261 17.14 8.71 0.35
C ILE A 261 16.37 7.41 0.15
N THR A 262 16.89 6.53 -0.70
CA THR A 262 16.25 5.25 -1.03
C THR A 262 17.19 4.07 -0.76
N GLY A 263 16.77 3.14 0.08
CA GLY A 263 17.44 1.87 0.32
C GLY A 263 16.84 0.73 -0.51
N TRP A 264 17.66 0.05 -1.30
CA TRP A 264 17.23 -1.02 -2.21
C TRP A 264 17.58 -2.41 -1.66
N ASN A 265 16.80 -3.44 -2.03
CA ASN A 265 17.04 -4.80 -1.56
C ASN A 265 18.33 -5.46 -2.07
N ASN A 266 19.02 -4.84 -3.04
CA ASN A 266 20.30 -5.31 -3.55
C ASN A 266 21.51 -4.62 -2.89
N GLY A 267 21.29 -3.78 -1.87
CA GLY A 267 22.35 -3.08 -1.15
C GLY A 267 22.71 -1.71 -1.73
N LYS A 268 22.08 -1.30 -2.84
CA LYS A 268 22.22 0.06 -3.33
C LYS A 268 21.54 1.02 -2.36
N VAL A 269 22.14 2.19 -2.14
CA VAL A 269 21.48 3.38 -1.59
C VAL A 269 21.71 4.53 -2.56
N ASP A 270 20.67 5.25 -2.94
CA ASP A 270 20.80 6.51 -3.69
C ASP A 270 20.03 7.66 -3.02
N ALA A 271 20.59 8.86 -3.11
CA ALA A 271 19.93 10.11 -2.74
C ALA A 271 19.50 10.81 -4.03
N ARG A 272 18.24 11.24 -4.09
CA ARG A 272 17.67 11.92 -5.26
C ARG A 272 17.08 13.26 -4.89
N SER A 273 17.20 14.22 -5.80
CA SER A 273 16.45 15.46 -5.69
C SER A 273 14.95 15.16 -5.73
N PHE A 274 14.18 15.68 -4.76
CA PHE A 274 12.73 15.52 -4.80
C PHE A 274 12.06 16.30 -5.93
N ASN A 275 12.74 17.28 -6.56
CA ASN A 275 12.16 18.10 -7.62
C ASN A 275 12.07 17.35 -8.96
N ASN A 276 13.15 16.66 -9.37
CA ASN A 276 13.29 16.08 -10.70
C ASN A 276 13.75 14.61 -10.69
N GLY A 277 14.05 14.04 -9.52
CA GLY A 277 14.49 12.65 -9.39
C GLY A 277 15.92 12.37 -9.81
N GLU A 278 16.73 13.41 -10.07
CA GLU A 278 18.16 13.29 -10.39
C GLU A 278 18.92 12.70 -9.21
N VAL A 279 19.85 11.80 -9.51
CA VAL A 279 20.67 11.11 -8.50
C VAL A 279 21.83 12.01 -8.12
N ILE A 280 21.89 12.38 -6.84
CA ILE A 280 22.94 13.22 -6.26
C ILE A 280 24.04 12.36 -5.64
N PHE A 281 23.65 11.27 -4.98
CA PHE A 281 24.55 10.37 -4.30
C PHE A 281 24.18 8.92 -4.54
N LYS A 282 25.17 8.04 -4.58
CA LYS A 282 24.98 6.60 -4.71
C LYS A 282 26.09 5.83 -4.01
N ILE A 283 25.71 4.81 -3.26
CA ILE A 283 26.61 3.81 -2.67
C ILE A 283 26.07 2.40 -2.89
N GLN A 284 26.95 1.43 -2.70
CA GLN A 284 26.63 0.01 -2.78
C GLN A 284 27.20 -0.70 -1.55
N LEU A 285 26.33 -1.36 -0.79
CA LEU A 285 26.69 -2.26 0.31
C LEU A 285 26.81 -3.70 -0.20
N SER A 286 27.40 -4.55 0.65
CA SER A 286 27.65 -5.97 0.39
C SER A 286 26.37 -6.82 0.38
N ALA A 287 25.35 -6.41 1.15
CA ALA A 287 24.07 -7.08 1.30
C ALA A 287 22.91 -6.10 1.13
N GLY A 288 21.69 -6.64 1.01
CA GLY A 288 20.46 -5.85 0.91
C GLY A 288 20.29 -4.86 2.05
N ILE A 289 19.71 -3.69 1.77
CA ILE A 289 19.42 -2.72 2.83
C ILE A 289 18.28 -3.25 3.70
N ALA A 290 18.50 -3.28 5.01
CA ALA A 290 17.47 -3.61 5.99
C ALA A 290 16.76 -2.35 6.50
N GLY A 291 17.47 -1.23 6.67
CA GLY A 291 16.84 0.01 7.10
C GLY A 291 17.74 1.23 7.01
N ILE A 292 17.11 2.40 7.06
CA ILE A 292 17.77 3.70 7.05
C ILE A 292 17.10 4.57 8.12
N VAL A 293 17.90 5.12 9.03
CA VAL A 293 17.43 5.96 10.14
C VAL A 293 18.28 7.22 10.25
N GLU A 294 17.69 8.27 10.80
CA GLU A 294 18.37 9.52 11.10
C GLU A 294 18.62 9.60 12.61
N ALA A 295 19.87 9.74 13.02
CA ALA A 295 20.20 9.94 14.44
C ALA A 295 21.58 10.55 14.63
N ASP A 296 21.74 11.35 15.69
CA ASP A 296 23.05 11.79 16.18
C ASP A 296 23.75 10.66 16.95
N TYR A 297 24.19 9.65 16.21
CA TYR A 297 24.79 8.44 16.76
C TYR A 297 26.16 8.68 17.40
N ARG A 298 26.87 9.72 16.96
CA ARG A 298 28.20 10.07 17.43
C ARG A 298 28.21 11.15 18.51
N ARG A 299 27.05 11.72 18.86
CA ARG A 299 26.89 12.85 19.81
C ARG A 299 27.65 14.11 19.39
N ILE A 300 27.59 14.46 18.12
CA ILE A 300 28.26 15.66 17.57
C ILE A 300 27.28 16.84 17.50
N GLY A 301 26.02 16.64 17.91
CA GLY A 301 24.95 17.64 17.82
C GLY A 301 24.35 17.76 16.42
N LYS A 302 24.71 16.86 15.51
CA LYS A 302 24.17 16.76 14.15
C LYS A 302 23.77 15.32 13.85
N SER A 303 22.61 15.14 13.23
CA SER A 303 22.18 13.83 12.79
C SER A 303 23.06 13.28 11.67
N ASP A 304 23.32 11.98 11.71
CA ASP A 304 23.87 11.21 10.61
C ASP A 304 22.79 10.34 9.97
N LEU A 305 22.93 10.09 8.68
CA LEU A 305 22.18 9.08 7.95
C LEU A 305 22.81 7.70 8.22
N ILE A 306 22.12 6.87 9.00
CA ILE A 306 22.60 5.54 9.36
C ILE A 306 21.93 4.51 8.44
N VAL A 307 22.75 3.78 7.70
CA VAL A 307 22.34 2.72 6.79
C VAL A 307 22.69 1.37 7.39
N VAL A 308 21.70 0.49 7.48
CA VAL A 308 21.82 -0.86 8.05
C VAL A 308 21.54 -1.90 6.97
N SER A 309 22.43 -2.88 6.80
CA SER A 309 22.24 -4.00 5.88
C SER A 309 21.61 -5.21 6.59
N SER A 310 21.01 -6.12 5.81
CA SER A 310 20.46 -7.39 6.32
C SER A 310 21.51 -8.35 6.88
N ALA A 311 22.79 -8.11 6.59
CA ALA A 311 23.91 -8.85 7.16
C ALA A 311 24.44 -8.24 8.49
N GLY A 312 23.84 -7.14 8.98
CA GLY A 312 24.26 -6.48 10.21
C GLY A 312 25.35 -5.43 10.04
N GLU A 313 25.73 -5.09 8.80
CA GLU A 313 26.65 -3.99 8.52
C GLU A 313 25.94 -2.64 8.71
N VAL A 314 26.51 -1.76 9.53
CA VAL A 314 25.97 -0.43 9.84
C VAL A 314 26.98 0.64 9.43
N ARG A 315 26.56 1.60 8.60
CA ARG A 315 27.39 2.73 8.16
C ARG A 315 26.67 4.05 8.39
N GLY A 316 27.35 5.03 8.96
CA GLY A 316 26.82 6.39 9.12
C GLY A 316 27.40 7.37 8.11
N TYR A 317 26.58 8.27 7.58
CA TYR A 317 26.98 9.34 6.66
C TYR A 317 26.51 10.69 7.20
N SER A 318 27.43 11.62 7.35
CA SER A 318 27.10 12.99 7.77
C SER A 318 26.60 13.83 6.60
N SER A 319 25.75 14.82 6.89
CA SER A 319 25.21 15.85 5.97
C SER A 319 26.27 16.67 5.19
N SER A 320 27.55 16.54 5.55
CA SER A 320 28.68 17.18 4.85
C SER A 320 29.76 16.17 4.45
N SER A 321 29.45 14.88 4.43
CA SER A 321 30.42 13.88 3.99
C SER A 321 30.79 14.22 2.55
N THR A 322 32.09 14.36 2.27
CA THR A 322 32.57 14.70 0.92
C THR A 322 31.94 13.71 -0.04
N MET A 323 30.98 14.22 -0.82
CA MET A 323 30.46 13.53 -1.97
C MET A 323 31.67 13.24 -2.82
N ASP A 324 31.87 11.97 -3.21
CA ASP A 324 32.59 11.74 -4.44
C ASP A 324 31.69 12.36 -5.50
N THR A 325 31.87 13.67 -5.74
CA THR A 325 31.28 14.35 -6.88
C THR A 325 31.58 13.45 -8.06
N PRO A 326 30.57 13.02 -8.85
CA PRO A 326 30.82 12.23 -10.04
C PRO A 326 31.94 12.94 -10.78
N GLU A 327 33.05 12.24 -11.03
CA GLU A 327 34.26 12.87 -11.56
C GLU A 327 33.82 13.77 -12.73
N PRO A 328 34.29 15.02 -12.85
CA PRO A 328 33.88 15.93 -13.93
C PRO A 328 33.95 15.27 -15.33
N GLY A 329 34.78 14.23 -15.48
CA GLY A 329 34.87 13.37 -16.65
C GLY A 329 33.64 12.50 -16.97
N GLU A 330 32.80 12.09 -16.01
CA GLU A 330 31.54 11.36 -16.27
C GLU A 330 30.48 12.28 -16.86
N ILE A 331 30.22 13.43 -16.24
CA ILE A 331 29.28 14.43 -16.76
C ILE A 331 29.75 14.92 -18.15
N MET A 332 31.06 15.16 -18.32
CA MET A 332 31.63 15.53 -19.62
C MET A 332 31.45 14.40 -20.66
N ARG A 333 31.64 13.13 -20.28
CA ARG A 333 31.40 11.99 -21.18
C ARG A 333 29.94 11.91 -21.62
N ASP A 334 29.00 12.08 -20.69
CA ASP A 334 27.57 12.07 -21.00
C ASP A 334 27.17 13.22 -21.94
N LEU A 335 27.69 14.43 -21.70
CA LEU A 335 27.46 15.59 -22.56
C LEU A 335 28.08 15.40 -23.96
N LEU A 336 29.27 14.82 -24.05
CA LEU A 336 29.91 14.49 -25.33
C LEU A 336 29.13 13.42 -26.09
N ALA A 337 28.62 12.39 -25.40
CA ALA A 337 27.76 11.39 -26.00
C ALA A 337 26.46 12.02 -26.54
N LYS A 338 25.80 12.89 -25.74
CA LYS A 338 24.62 13.65 -26.20
C LYS A 338 24.93 14.53 -27.42
N LYS A 339 26.06 15.23 -27.43
CA LYS A 339 26.52 16.01 -28.59
C LYS A 339 26.68 15.14 -29.83
N GLN A 340 27.29 13.97 -29.69
CA GLN A 340 27.50 13.04 -30.81
C GLN A 340 26.16 12.51 -31.37
N VAL A 341 25.19 12.19 -30.50
CA VAL A 341 23.83 11.80 -30.91
C VAL A 341 23.13 12.92 -31.68
N LEU A 342 23.15 14.16 -31.17
CA LEU A 342 22.55 15.31 -31.84
C LEU A 342 23.21 15.63 -33.19
N GLN A 343 24.53 15.48 -33.29
CA GLN A 343 25.25 15.62 -34.56
C GLN A 343 24.85 14.54 -35.58
N MET A 344 24.60 13.32 -35.12
CA MET A 344 24.08 12.23 -35.96
C MET A 344 22.67 12.55 -36.45
N GLU A 345 21.79 13.02 -35.57
CA GLU A 345 20.43 13.41 -35.93
C GLU A 345 20.41 14.56 -36.96
N LEU A 346 21.28 15.57 -36.80
CA LEU A 346 21.40 16.66 -37.77
C LEU A 346 21.83 16.15 -39.15
N ARG A 347 22.78 15.20 -39.20
CA ARG A 347 23.20 14.55 -40.46
C ARG A 347 22.04 13.77 -41.09
N GLN A 348 21.23 13.08 -40.29
CA GLN A 348 20.05 12.35 -40.77
C GLN A 348 18.97 13.29 -41.32
N ARG A 349 18.71 14.43 -40.66
CA ARG A 349 17.77 15.46 -41.16
C ARG A 349 18.24 16.13 -42.45
N GLY A 350 19.56 16.23 -42.64
CA GLY A 350 20.17 16.72 -43.88
C GLY A 350 20.19 15.69 -45.02
N ALA A 351 19.97 14.41 -44.73
CA ALA A 351 19.83 13.36 -45.74
C ALA A 351 18.39 13.32 -46.27
N SER A 352 18.22 13.12 -47.58
CA SER A 352 16.90 13.00 -48.20
C SER A 352 16.19 11.73 -47.69
N VAL A 353 15.25 11.89 -46.76
CA VAL A 353 14.33 10.80 -46.38
C VAL A 353 13.49 10.44 -47.62
N PRO A 354 13.20 9.16 -47.91
CA PRO A 354 12.37 8.80 -49.04
C PRO A 354 11.01 9.53 -49.01
N ASN A 355 10.56 10.07 -50.15
CA ASN A 355 9.29 10.81 -50.26
C ASN A 355 8.07 10.03 -49.72
N MET A 356 8.14 8.70 -49.70
CA MET A 356 7.07 7.82 -49.22
C MET A 356 6.76 7.97 -47.71
N TYR A 357 7.71 8.45 -46.90
CA TYR A 357 7.50 8.67 -45.46
C TYR A 357 7.06 10.11 -45.13
N HIS A 358 7.06 11.01 -46.11
CA HIS A 358 6.69 12.40 -45.89
C HIS A 358 5.15 12.55 -45.87
N GLY A 359 4.63 13.14 -44.80
CA GLY A 359 3.20 13.43 -44.65
C GLY A 359 2.32 12.21 -44.29
N THR A 360 2.91 11.05 -44.05
CA THR A 360 2.17 9.86 -43.60
C THR A 360 1.70 10.03 -42.16
N LYS A 361 0.45 9.66 -41.91
CA LYS A 361 -0.17 9.68 -40.58
C LYS A 361 -0.65 8.28 -40.24
N LEU A 362 -0.63 7.99 -38.94
CA LEU A 362 -1.20 6.78 -38.38
C LEU A 362 -2.60 7.11 -37.86
N ALA A 363 -3.62 6.47 -38.42
CA ALA A 363 -4.99 6.61 -37.93
C ALA A 363 -5.20 5.66 -36.73
N VAL A 364 -5.91 6.15 -35.71
CA VAL A 364 -6.10 5.45 -34.44
C VAL A 364 -7.54 5.60 -34.00
N SER A 365 -8.20 4.49 -33.71
CA SER A 365 -9.54 4.48 -33.11
C SER A 365 -9.60 3.53 -31.91
N LEU A 366 -10.49 3.87 -30.97
CA LEU A 366 -10.79 3.07 -29.79
C LEU A 366 -12.20 2.49 -29.95
N MET A 367 -12.36 1.21 -29.65
CA MET A 367 -13.66 0.54 -29.70
C MET A 367 -13.74 -0.58 -28.67
N THR A 368 -14.94 -1.04 -28.36
CA THR A 368 -15.18 -2.17 -27.46
C THR A 368 -15.89 -3.27 -28.23
N SER A 369 -15.26 -4.44 -28.33
CA SER A 369 -15.88 -5.60 -28.97
C SER A 369 -15.21 -6.90 -28.53
N ASN A 370 -15.96 -8.01 -28.59
CA ASN A 370 -15.48 -9.36 -28.28
C ASN A 370 -14.77 -9.46 -26.91
N GLY A 371 -15.30 -8.78 -25.89
CA GLY A 371 -14.78 -8.87 -24.51
C GLY A 371 -13.47 -8.13 -24.26
N ALA A 372 -13.12 -7.14 -25.10
CA ALA A 372 -11.91 -6.32 -24.90
C ALA A 372 -12.12 -4.87 -25.36
N ALA A 373 -11.37 -3.95 -24.73
CA ALA A 373 -11.13 -2.63 -25.30
C ALA A 373 -10.07 -2.79 -26.39
N ARG A 374 -10.33 -2.29 -27.60
CA ARG A 374 -9.48 -2.46 -28.77
C ARG A 374 -8.93 -1.12 -29.24
N VAL A 375 -7.65 -1.12 -29.55
CA VAL A 375 -6.97 -0.02 -30.25
C VAL A 375 -6.76 -0.47 -31.69
N ALA A 376 -7.48 0.13 -32.63
CA ALA A 376 -7.29 -0.11 -34.04
C ALA A 376 -6.31 0.92 -34.61
N LEU A 377 -5.30 0.43 -35.31
CA LEU A 377 -4.23 1.20 -35.93
C LEU A 377 -4.28 0.98 -37.44
N ALA A 378 -4.26 2.05 -38.22
CA ALA A 378 -4.20 1.97 -39.69
C ALA A 378 -3.09 2.87 -40.25
N SER A 379 -2.15 2.27 -40.98
CA SER A 379 -1.06 2.98 -41.63
C SER A 379 -1.51 3.65 -42.93
N GLY A 380 -0.81 4.72 -43.32
CA GLY A 380 -1.06 5.39 -44.59
C GLY A 380 -0.85 4.48 -45.81
N PRO A 381 -1.40 4.85 -46.98
CA PRO A 381 -1.30 4.06 -48.20
C PRO A 381 0.15 3.68 -48.56
N GLY A 382 0.37 2.41 -48.91
CA GLY A 382 1.69 1.90 -49.32
C GLY A 382 2.63 1.54 -48.15
N LEU A 383 2.23 1.81 -46.91
CA LEU A 383 2.97 1.42 -45.71
C LEU A 383 2.24 0.30 -44.96
N PHE A 384 3.02 -0.54 -44.29
CA PHE A 384 2.53 -1.62 -43.46
C PHE A 384 3.07 -1.49 -42.03
N ILE A 385 2.24 -1.89 -41.07
CA ILE A 385 2.58 -2.07 -39.67
C ILE A 385 3.30 -3.42 -39.54
N HIS A 386 4.55 -3.38 -39.11
CA HIS A 386 5.39 -4.55 -38.85
C HIS A 386 5.27 -5.02 -37.40
N CYS A 387 5.22 -4.09 -36.45
CA CYS A 387 4.92 -4.39 -35.07
C CYS A 387 4.38 -3.16 -34.34
N ALA A 388 3.68 -3.41 -33.23
CA ALA A 388 3.25 -2.39 -32.29
C ALA A 388 3.66 -2.80 -30.88
N ILE A 389 4.22 -1.87 -30.13
CA ILE A 389 4.63 -2.05 -28.75
C ILE A 389 3.78 -1.11 -27.90
N VAL A 390 2.95 -1.69 -27.04
CA VAL A 390 2.08 -0.95 -26.12
C VAL A 390 2.70 -1.00 -24.74
N PHE A 391 3.01 0.18 -24.20
CA PHE A 391 3.45 0.39 -22.83
C PHE A 391 2.24 0.87 -22.02
N THR A 392 1.78 0.04 -21.09
CA THR A 392 0.73 0.37 -20.12
C THR A 392 1.08 -0.29 -18.80
N GLU A 393 0.69 0.34 -17.71
CA GLU A 393 0.92 -0.23 -16.39
C GLU A 393 -0.35 -0.91 -15.85
N GLY A 394 -0.19 -2.08 -15.25
CA GLY A 394 -1.29 -2.79 -14.57
C GLY A 394 -2.32 -3.43 -15.51
N VAL A 395 -2.10 -3.44 -16.82
CA VAL A 395 -2.98 -4.12 -17.81
C VAL A 395 -2.42 -5.48 -18.26
N PHE A 396 -1.09 -5.61 -18.36
CA PHE A 396 -0.42 -6.84 -18.81
C PHE A 396 0.36 -7.50 -17.67
N GLU A 397 0.75 -8.75 -17.87
CA GLU A 397 1.81 -9.39 -17.08
C GLU A 397 3.16 -8.75 -17.45
N GLY A 398 3.49 -7.64 -16.78
CA GLY A 398 4.67 -6.82 -17.07
C GLY A 398 4.30 -5.39 -17.47
N GLU A 399 5.15 -4.76 -18.27
CA GLU A 399 5.01 -3.34 -18.67
C GLU A 399 4.62 -3.15 -20.13
N THR A 400 4.84 -4.17 -20.96
CA THR A 400 4.77 -4.05 -22.40
C THR A 400 4.06 -5.23 -23.03
N LEU A 401 3.16 -4.94 -23.97
CA LEU A 401 2.64 -5.90 -24.92
C LEU A 401 3.25 -5.61 -26.29
N VAL A 402 3.91 -6.61 -26.88
CA VAL A 402 4.42 -6.52 -28.25
C VAL A 402 3.51 -7.34 -29.16
N VAL A 403 2.87 -6.67 -30.11
CA VAL A 403 2.06 -7.30 -31.15
C VAL A 403 2.85 -7.30 -32.45
N HIS A 404 3.18 -8.50 -32.93
CA HIS A 404 3.94 -8.70 -34.16
C HIS A 404 3.17 -9.65 -35.10
N PRO A 405 2.46 -9.14 -36.12
CA PRO A 405 1.76 -10.00 -37.08
C PRO A 405 2.75 -10.83 -37.90
N ASN A 406 2.38 -12.07 -38.26
CA ASN A 406 3.22 -12.97 -39.09
C ASN A 406 3.61 -12.38 -40.45
N ARG A 407 2.81 -11.43 -40.96
CA ARG A 407 3.08 -10.64 -42.17
C ARG A 407 2.70 -9.19 -41.88
N PRO A 408 3.46 -8.19 -42.35
CA PRO A 408 3.09 -6.79 -42.20
C PRO A 408 1.70 -6.52 -42.79
N ARG A 409 0.90 -5.69 -42.11
CA ARG A 409 -0.49 -5.37 -42.50
C ARG A 409 -0.72 -3.86 -42.49
N GLY A 410 -1.63 -3.37 -43.32
CA GLY A 410 -2.02 -1.96 -43.30
C GLY A 410 -2.81 -1.59 -42.04
N GLU A 411 -3.47 -2.58 -41.43
CA GLU A 411 -4.28 -2.42 -40.23
C GLU A 411 -3.89 -3.44 -39.17
N LEU A 412 -3.90 -3.01 -37.91
CA LEU A 412 -3.60 -3.83 -36.74
C LEU A 412 -4.54 -3.46 -35.59
N GLU A 413 -5.21 -4.46 -35.03
CA GLU A 413 -5.99 -4.31 -33.80
C GLU A 413 -5.20 -4.87 -32.62
N ILE A 414 -5.23 -4.12 -31.51
CA ILE A 414 -4.60 -4.52 -30.25
C ILE A 414 -5.69 -4.65 -29.19
N GLU A 415 -5.82 -5.84 -28.62
CA GLU A 415 -6.76 -6.11 -27.52
C GLU A 415 -6.16 -5.72 -26.17
N LEU A 416 -6.90 -4.95 -25.39
CA LEU A 416 -6.57 -4.53 -24.04
C LEU A 416 -7.69 -4.98 -23.09
N ARG A 417 -7.30 -5.59 -21.96
CA ARG A 417 -8.23 -6.04 -20.92
C ARG A 417 -7.82 -5.46 -19.55
N PRO A 418 -8.00 -4.15 -19.30
CA PRO A 418 -7.69 -3.57 -18.00
C PRO A 418 -8.46 -4.27 -16.86
N PRO A 419 -7.81 -4.66 -15.75
CA PRO A 419 -8.44 -5.45 -14.69
C PRO A 419 -9.33 -4.63 -13.75
N LYS A 420 -9.16 -3.29 -13.70
CA LYS A 420 -9.85 -2.38 -12.77
C LYS A 420 -10.52 -1.23 -13.53
N ASN A 421 -11.49 -0.58 -12.88
CA ASN A 421 -12.17 0.61 -13.39
C ASN A 421 -11.37 1.87 -13.07
N ALA A 422 -10.31 2.11 -13.85
CA ALA A 422 -9.47 3.29 -13.73
C ALA A 422 -9.06 3.76 -15.13
N PRO A 423 -8.86 5.07 -15.35
CA PRO A 423 -8.24 5.55 -16.58
C PRO A 423 -6.88 4.89 -16.77
N VAL A 424 -6.57 4.46 -18.00
CA VAL A 424 -5.28 3.83 -18.32
C VAL A 424 -4.58 4.62 -19.40
N ASP A 425 -3.45 5.21 -19.06
CA ASP A 425 -2.55 5.82 -20.03
C ASP A 425 -1.79 4.73 -20.79
N MET A 426 -1.84 4.80 -22.11
CA MET A 426 -1.10 3.93 -23.02
C MET A 426 -0.15 4.74 -23.88
N TYR A 427 1.09 4.26 -23.95
CA TYR A 427 2.09 4.76 -24.90
C TYR A 427 2.30 3.68 -25.94
N VAL A 428 2.02 3.99 -27.20
CA VAL A 428 2.10 3.01 -28.28
C VAL A 428 3.21 3.43 -29.23
N LYS A 429 4.15 2.53 -29.47
CA LYS A 429 5.19 2.65 -30.50
C LYS A 429 4.86 1.71 -31.65
N VAL A 430 4.62 2.27 -32.83
CA VAL A 430 4.22 1.50 -34.02
C VAL A 430 5.31 1.58 -35.06
N CYS A 431 5.87 0.43 -35.42
CA CYS A 431 6.91 0.30 -36.43
C CYS A 431 6.26 0.11 -37.80
N VAL A 432 6.47 1.08 -38.69
CA VAL A 432 5.82 1.18 -39.99
C VAL A 432 6.87 1.26 -41.10
N GLY A 433 6.64 0.54 -42.19
CA GLY A 433 7.51 0.54 -43.36
C GLY A 433 6.90 -0.21 -44.55
N PRO A 434 7.52 -0.14 -45.75
CA PRO A 434 7.10 -0.95 -46.87
C PRO A 434 7.39 -2.44 -46.61
N ALA A 435 6.87 -3.31 -47.47
CA ALA A 435 7.16 -4.73 -47.40
C ALA A 435 8.67 -4.99 -47.63
N GLY A 436 9.31 -5.72 -46.72
CA GLY A 436 10.74 -6.06 -46.82
C GLY A 436 11.73 -4.96 -46.43
N ALA A 437 11.30 -3.91 -45.73
CA ALA A 437 12.22 -2.88 -45.23
C ALA A 437 13.10 -3.37 -44.07
N ASP A 438 14.40 -3.08 -44.15
CA ASP A 438 15.34 -3.29 -43.05
C ASP A 438 15.32 -2.16 -42.00
N LEU A 439 14.83 -0.98 -42.38
CA LEU A 439 14.69 0.19 -41.52
C LEU A 439 13.22 0.62 -41.46
N LEU A 440 12.68 0.69 -40.23
CA LEU A 440 11.28 1.04 -39.98
C LEU A 440 11.18 2.41 -39.31
N GLN A 441 10.13 3.15 -39.66
CA GLN A 441 9.77 4.38 -38.96
C GLN A 441 8.97 4.01 -37.71
N VAL A 442 9.30 4.64 -36.57
CA VAL A 442 8.55 4.44 -35.32
C VAL A 442 7.64 5.63 -35.08
N PHE A 443 6.33 5.41 -35.15
CA PHE A 443 5.34 6.39 -34.69
C PHE A 443 5.12 6.20 -33.19
N GLU A 444 5.30 7.26 -32.42
CA GLU A 444 5.01 7.29 -30.98
C GLU A 444 3.70 8.05 -30.75
N MET A 445 2.79 7.46 -29.97
CA MET A 445 1.55 8.11 -29.58
C MET A 445 1.22 7.84 -28.12
N THR A 446 0.48 8.77 -27.53
CA THR A 446 -0.13 8.60 -26.21
C THR A 446 -1.65 8.65 -26.36
N ARG A 447 -2.33 7.69 -25.75
CA ARG A 447 -3.80 7.62 -25.66
C ARG A 447 -4.17 7.25 -24.23
N GLN A 448 -5.39 7.57 -23.82
CA GLN A 448 -5.92 7.17 -22.51
C GLN A 448 -7.21 6.37 -22.73
N LEU A 449 -7.32 5.20 -22.09
CA LEU A 449 -8.59 4.50 -21.99
C LEU A 449 -9.45 5.15 -20.90
N PRO A 450 -10.74 5.40 -21.18
CA PRO A 450 -11.70 5.85 -20.17
C PRO A 450 -11.83 4.86 -19.00
N ARG A 451 -12.27 5.36 -17.84
CA ARG A 451 -12.41 4.58 -16.60
C ARG A 451 -13.25 3.31 -16.76
N PHE A 452 -14.34 3.39 -17.53
CA PHE A 452 -15.29 2.30 -17.75
C PHE A 452 -15.14 1.69 -19.15
N CYS A 453 -13.93 1.66 -19.71
CA CYS A 453 -13.67 1.11 -21.05
C CYS A 453 -14.02 -0.39 -21.22
N MET A 454 -14.25 -1.11 -20.12
CA MET A 454 -14.64 -2.52 -20.13
C MET A 454 -16.15 -2.75 -20.04
N TYR A 455 -16.95 -1.71 -20.24
CA TYR A 455 -18.42 -1.79 -20.27
C TYR A 455 -18.92 -1.39 -21.65
N GLN A 456 -19.63 -2.30 -22.30
CA GLN A 456 -20.19 -2.09 -23.63
C GLN A 456 -21.68 -1.75 -23.51
N ILE A 457 -22.15 -0.76 -24.28
CA ILE A 457 -23.59 -0.49 -24.40
C ILE A 457 -24.28 -1.66 -25.09
N ILE A 458 -25.39 -2.09 -24.52
CA ILE A 458 -26.28 -3.10 -25.08
C ILE A 458 -27.70 -2.54 -25.21
N GLU A 459 -28.51 -3.17 -26.04
CA GLU A 459 -29.96 -2.94 -26.02
C GLU A 459 -30.56 -3.46 -24.71
N ARG A 460 -31.73 -2.91 -24.34
CA ARG A 460 -32.46 -3.33 -23.16
C ARG A 460 -32.75 -4.84 -23.23
N PRO A 461 -32.35 -5.64 -22.23
CA PRO A 461 -32.63 -7.07 -22.21
C PRO A 461 -34.15 -7.35 -22.18
N GLU A 462 -34.58 -8.36 -22.93
CA GLU A 462 -36.00 -8.78 -22.99
C GLU A 462 -36.49 -9.37 -21.65
N GLN A 463 -35.61 -10.06 -20.92
CA GLN A 463 -35.89 -10.66 -19.63
C GLN A 463 -35.00 -10.04 -18.56
N ILE A 464 -35.62 -9.40 -17.56
CA ILE A 464 -34.95 -8.85 -16.39
C ILE A 464 -35.37 -9.72 -15.21
N THR A 465 -34.41 -10.33 -14.52
CA THR A 465 -34.69 -11.16 -13.34
C THR A 465 -35.19 -10.30 -12.18
N GLU A 466 -36.08 -10.84 -11.34
CA GLU A 466 -36.54 -10.13 -10.14
C GLU A 466 -35.40 -9.85 -9.15
N ASP A 467 -34.35 -10.67 -9.15
CA ASP A 467 -33.20 -10.45 -8.28
C ASP A 467 -32.34 -9.28 -8.78
N PHE A 468 -32.28 -9.03 -10.09
CA PHE A 468 -31.61 -7.86 -10.66
C PHE A 468 -32.27 -6.56 -10.19
N THR A 469 -33.60 -6.51 -10.13
CA THR A 469 -34.32 -5.28 -9.74
C THR A 469 -34.21 -4.97 -8.24
N LYS A 470 -33.93 -5.97 -7.41
CA LYS A 470 -33.66 -5.79 -5.97
C LYS A 470 -32.28 -5.19 -5.70
N ASN A 471 -31.31 -5.39 -6.59
CA ASN A 471 -29.96 -4.90 -6.42
C ASN A 471 -29.83 -3.48 -7.01
N SER A 472 -29.89 -2.48 -6.14
CA SER A 472 -29.87 -1.09 -6.60
C SER A 472 -29.24 -0.11 -5.61
N VAL A 473 -28.74 0.98 -6.16
CA VAL A 473 -28.29 2.16 -5.44
C VAL A 473 -29.04 3.36 -5.98
N THR A 474 -29.68 4.09 -5.09
CA THR A 474 -30.48 5.26 -5.42
C THR A 474 -29.94 6.47 -4.68
N ALA A 475 -29.65 7.55 -5.41
CA ALA A 475 -29.19 8.80 -4.82
C ALA A 475 -29.70 10.02 -5.60
N GLU A 476 -29.75 11.17 -4.93
CA GLU A 476 -30.23 12.43 -5.49
C GLU A 476 -29.05 13.36 -5.75
N PHE A 477 -28.78 13.65 -7.03
CA PHE A 477 -27.64 14.46 -7.48
C PHE A 477 -28.03 15.90 -7.85
N THR A 478 -29.33 16.19 -8.03
CA THR A 478 -29.87 17.53 -8.37
C THR A 478 -29.14 18.22 -9.55
N GLU A 479 -28.82 17.48 -10.61
CA GLU A 479 -28.03 17.99 -11.75
C GLU A 479 -28.73 17.84 -13.11
N ARG A 480 -28.29 18.63 -14.09
CA ARG A 480 -28.87 18.61 -15.45
C ARG A 480 -28.45 17.34 -16.19
N LEU A 481 -29.40 16.71 -16.88
CA LEU A 481 -29.14 15.48 -17.64
C LEU A 481 -28.02 15.66 -18.68
N GLN A 482 -27.90 16.84 -19.30
CA GLN A 482 -26.84 17.11 -20.29
C GLN A 482 -25.44 16.98 -19.70
N ARG A 483 -25.26 17.38 -18.44
CA ARG A 483 -23.98 17.27 -17.73
C ARG A 483 -23.65 15.80 -17.41
N ILE A 484 -24.67 15.01 -17.11
CA ILE A 484 -24.56 13.56 -16.92
C ILE A 484 -24.19 12.86 -18.26
N ALA A 485 -24.79 13.28 -19.37
CA ALA A 485 -24.44 12.78 -20.71
C ALA A 485 -22.97 13.07 -21.07
N LEU A 486 -22.48 14.28 -20.78
CA LEU A 486 -21.05 14.63 -20.97
C LEU A 486 -20.13 13.73 -20.14
N TRP A 487 -20.50 13.45 -18.89
CA TRP A 487 -19.75 12.53 -18.04
C TRP A 487 -19.71 11.11 -18.62
N LEU A 488 -20.83 10.60 -19.14
CA LEU A 488 -20.90 9.30 -19.80
C LEU A 488 -19.98 9.24 -21.02
N ASN A 489 -20.00 10.27 -21.88
CA ASN A 489 -19.12 10.37 -23.06
C ASN A 489 -17.63 10.38 -22.69
N GLN A 490 -17.25 10.95 -21.55
CA GLN A 490 -15.87 10.99 -21.09
C GLN A 490 -15.39 9.69 -20.43
N ASN A 491 -16.30 8.89 -19.87
CA ASN A 491 -15.94 7.74 -19.04
C ASN A 491 -16.22 6.38 -19.69
N LEU A 492 -17.02 6.34 -20.76
CA LEU A 492 -17.30 5.15 -21.57
C LEU A 492 -16.67 5.26 -22.96
N VAL A 493 -16.45 4.12 -23.61
CA VAL A 493 -16.09 4.08 -25.03
C VAL A 493 -17.37 3.87 -25.82
N LEU A 494 -17.91 4.94 -26.39
CA LEU A 494 -19.17 4.92 -27.11
C LEU A 494 -18.95 4.87 -28.63
N PRO A 495 -19.77 4.11 -29.38
CA PRO A 495 -19.71 4.12 -30.85
C PRO A 495 -20.01 5.50 -31.44
N GLU A 496 -20.98 6.21 -30.85
CA GLU A 496 -21.37 7.57 -31.18
C GLU A 496 -21.54 8.36 -29.88
N GLU A 497 -21.29 9.67 -29.92
CA GLU A 497 -21.47 10.54 -28.74
C GLU A 497 -22.94 10.54 -28.30
N PHE A 498 -23.17 10.34 -27.00
CA PHE A 498 -24.50 10.35 -26.43
C PHE A 498 -24.98 11.80 -26.23
N GLU A 499 -26.02 12.19 -26.97
CA GLU A 499 -26.62 13.53 -26.92
C GLU A 499 -28.07 13.49 -26.44
N ILE A 500 -28.43 14.45 -25.58
CA ILE A 500 -29.82 14.62 -25.10
C ILE A 500 -30.54 15.60 -26.01
N LYS A 501 -31.57 15.12 -26.72
CA LYS A 501 -32.36 15.94 -27.63
C LYS A 501 -33.32 16.84 -26.84
N GLU A 502 -33.21 18.17 -27.00
CA GLU A 502 -34.01 19.18 -26.27
C GLU A 502 -35.52 19.18 -26.59
N ASN A 503 -35.95 18.53 -27.69
CA ASN A 503 -37.27 18.75 -28.31
C ASN A 503 -38.27 17.58 -28.21
N LYS A 504 -38.15 16.67 -27.23
CA LYS A 504 -39.21 15.68 -26.96
C LYS A 504 -40.14 16.19 -25.84
N PRO A 505 -41.47 16.20 -26.03
CA PRO A 505 -42.43 16.69 -25.05
C PRO A 505 -42.53 15.84 -23.77
N ASN A 506 -41.89 14.67 -23.76
CA ASN A 506 -41.55 13.95 -22.54
C ASN A 506 -40.01 13.99 -22.39
N ASN A 507 -39.50 14.68 -21.38
CA ASN A 507 -38.13 14.49 -20.89
C ASN A 507 -38.00 13.06 -20.34
N GLU A 508 -37.94 12.08 -21.25
CA GLU A 508 -37.55 10.72 -20.94
C GLU A 508 -36.14 10.80 -20.35
N GLY A 509 -35.96 10.29 -19.15
CA GLY A 509 -34.66 10.28 -18.48
C GLY A 509 -33.60 9.55 -19.31
N ILE A 510 -32.37 9.56 -18.81
CA ILE A 510 -31.31 8.71 -19.35
C ILE A 510 -31.59 7.28 -18.86
N GLU A 511 -31.67 6.32 -19.77
CA GLU A 511 -31.66 4.88 -19.47
C GLU A 511 -30.61 4.22 -20.36
N ILE A 512 -29.52 3.72 -19.76
CA ILE A 512 -28.42 3.07 -20.48
C ILE A 512 -28.19 1.69 -19.88
N TRP A 513 -28.18 0.70 -20.76
CA TRP A 513 -27.87 -0.68 -20.44
C TRP A 513 -26.44 -1.01 -20.84
N LEU A 514 -25.68 -1.58 -19.91
CA LEU A 514 -24.28 -1.91 -20.05
C LEU A 514 -24.06 -3.39 -19.79
N ARG A 515 -23.11 -3.98 -20.49
CA ARG A 515 -22.58 -5.31 -20.20
C ARG A 515 -21.10 -5.22 -19.82
N GLY A 516 -20.76 -5.73 -18.64
CA GLY A 516 -19.37 -5.89 -18.22
C GLY A 516 -18.66 -6.91 -19.10
N MET A 517 -17.59 -6.51 -19.78
CA MET A 517 -16.81 -7.41 -20.64
C MET A 517 -15.90 -8.37 -19.86
N ARG A 518 -15.78 -8.19 -18.53
CA ARG A 518 -14.96 -9.04 -17.64
C ARG A 518 -15.72 -10.25 -17.11
N ASP A 519 -17.00 -10.06 -16.80
CA ASP A 519 -17.85 -11.02 -16.08
C ASP A 519 -19.18 -11.29 -16.78
N ASN A 520 -19.46 -10.61 -17.89
CA ASN A 520 -20.74 -10.62 -18.62
C ASN A 520 -21.96 -10.17 -17.80
N LYS A 521 -21.76 -9.52 -16.65
CA LYS A 521 -22.86 -8.98 -15.86
C LYS A 521 -23.53 -7.80 -16.57
N ILE A 522 -24.82 -7.65 -16.33
CA ILE A 522 -25.62 -6.56 -16.87
C ILE A 522 -25.71 -5.46 -15.82
N HIS A 523 -25.73 -4.21 -16.27
CA HIS A 523 -25.89 -3.04 -15.43
C HIS A 523 -26.84 -2.06 -16.12
N CYS A 524 -27.68 -1.39 -15.33
CA CYS A 524 -28.58 -0.36 -15.83
C CYS A 524 -28.33 0.95 -15.07
N PHE A 525 -28.06 2.00 -15.83
CA PHE A 525 -27.92 3.36 -15.31
C PHE A 525 -29.15 4.16 -15.72
N MET A 526 -29.89 4.67 -14.73
CA MET A 526 -31.07 5.49 -14.94
C MET A 526 -30.91 6.85 -14.27
N ALA A 527 -31.17 7.93 -14.99
CA ALA A 527 -31.22 9.28 -14.43
C ALA A 527 -32.49 9.99 -14.90
N ASN A 528 -33.27 10.55 -13.98
CA ASN A 528 -34.50 11.24 -14.33
C ASN A 528 -34.34 12.77 -14.29
N SER A 529 -35.34 13.49 -14.80
CA SER A 529 -35.37 14.96 -14.78
C SER A 529 -35.50 15.57 -13.38
N THR A 530 -35.86 14.77 -12.36
CA THR A 530 -35.93 15.22 -10.96
C THR A 530 -34.56 15.18 -10.28
N GLY A 531 -33.50 14.73 -10.95
CA GLY A 531 -32.16 14.61 -10.38
C GLY A 531 -31.92 13.34 -9.56
N LYS A 532 -32.86 12.39 -9.57
CA LYS A 532 -32.71 11.07 -8.97
C LYS A 532 -31.98 10.14 -9.96
N ILE A 533 -30.92 9.52 -9.48
CA ILE A 533 -30.13 8.54 -10.23
C ILE A 533 -30.27 7.19 -9.54
N THR A 534 -30.56 6.17 -10.34
CA THR A 534 -30.70 4.79 -9.92
C THR A 534 -29.74 3.92 -10.71
N ILE A 535 -28.86 3.21 -10.01
CA ILE A 535 -27.93 2.24 -10.59
C ILE A 535 -28.42 0.85 -10.20
N GLN A 536 -28.82 0.04 -11.17
CA GLN A 536 -29.21 -1.35 -10.94
C GLN A 536 -28.09 -2.27 -11.42
N THR A 537 -27.58 -3.09 -10.51
CA THR A 537 -26.46 -3.99 -10.78
C THR A 537 -26.28 -4.99 -9.65
N GLU A 538 -25.79 -6.18 -9.96
CA GLU A 538 -25.31 -7.15 -8.96
C GLU A 538 -23.86 -6.88 -8.49
N ASP A 539 -23.17 -5.93 -9.12
CA ASP A 539 -21.80 -5.56 -8.78
C ASP A 539 -21.77 -4.27 -7.96
N ILE A 540 -21.61 -4.44 -6.63
CA ILE A 540 -21.50 -3.33 -5.68
C ILE A 540 -20.27 -2.44 -5.94
N ILE A 541 -19.18 -3.00 -6.48
CA ILE A 541 -17.95 -2.27 -6.77
C ILE A 541 -18.20 -1.33 -7.94
N PHE A 542 -18.85 -1.82 -9.00
CA PHE A 542 -19.26 -0.98 -10.13
C PHE A 542 -20.18 0.16 -9.70
N ALA A 543 -21.19 -0.12 -8.88
CA ALA A 543 -22.08 0.92 -8.36
C ALA A 543 -21.31 1.99 -7.57
N GLY A 544 -20.41 1.57 -6.68
CA GLY A 544 -19.53 2.48 -5.93
C GLY A 544 -18.63 3.30 -6.85
N ASP A 545 -18.01 2.69 -7.85
CA ASP A 545 -17.13 3.41 -8.77
C ASP A 545 -17.89 4.46 -9.60
N ILE A 546 -19.14 4.19 -10.02
CA ILE A 546 -20.01 5.20 -10.65
C ILE A 546 -20.32 6.33 -9.67
N VAL A 547 -20.81 6.01 -8.46
CA VAL A 547 -21.19 7.04 -7.47
C VAL A 547 -20.01 7.94 -7.15
N GLN A 548 -18.83 7.37 -6.89
CA GLN A 548 -17.62 8.14 -6.58
C GLN A 548 -17.16 9.00 -7.77
N SER A 549 -17.09 8.43 -8.97
CA SER A 549 -16.59 9.16 -10.14
C SER A 549 -17.56 10.23 -10.65
N LEU A 550 -18.87 10.00 -10.55
CA LEU A 550 -19.89 11.01 -10.88
C LEU A 550 -19.89 12.14 -9.85
N SER A 551 -19.83 11.81 -8.56
CA SER A 551 -19.76 12.83 -7.49
C SER A 551 -18.51 13.70 -7.61
N LEU A 552 -17.36 13.10 -7.93
CA LEU A 552 -16.12 13.82 -8.18
C LEU A 552 -16.24 14.76 -9.39
N TYR A 553 -16.83 14.29 -10.49
CA TYR A 553 -17.02 15.11 -11.69
C TYR A 553 -17.96 16.30 -11.47
N LEU A 554 -18.99 16.11 -10.64
CA LEU A 554 -19.94 17.16 -10.28
C LEU A 554 -19.42 18.08 -9.16
N GLY A 555 -18.36 17.69 -8.46
CA GLY A 555 -17.79 18.44 -7.33
C GLY A 555 -18.61 18.33 -6.04
N LEU A 556 -19.34 17.22 -5.86
CA LEU A 556 -20.16 16.98 -4.66
C LEU A 556 -19.27 16.61 -3.48
N ARG A 557 -19.44 17.32 -2.36
CA ARG A 557 -18.71 17.06 -1.11
C ARG A 557 -19.39 16.02 -0.24
N GLU A 558 -20.72 15.90 -0.34
CA GLU A 558 -21.51 14.96 0.44
C GLU A 558 -22.63 14.38 -0.43
N LEU A 559 -22.87 13.08 -0.31
CA LEU A 559 -23.96 12.37 -0.97
C LEU A 559 -24.42 11.20 -0.11
N SER A 560 -25.70 11.20 0.23
CA SER A 560 -26.40 10.05 0.83
C SER A 560 -27.02 9.18 -0.26
N SER A 561 -27.06 7.87 -0.01
CA SER A 561 -27.69 6.91 -0.92
C SER A 561 -28.50 5.87 -0.14
N GLU A 562 -29.60 5.45 -0.77
CA GLU A 562 -30.38 4.28 -0.38
C GLU A 562 -29.89 3.07 -1.17
N VAL A 563 -29.54 2.03 -0.45
CA VAL A 563 -28.81 0.87 -0.98
C VAL A 563 -29.61 -0.40 -0.68
N SER A 564 -29.68 -1.31 -1.66
CA SER A 564 -30.23 -2.65 -1.48
C SER A 564 -29.36 -3.66 -2.23
N PHE A 565 -28.69 -4.56 -1.50
CA PHE A 565 -27.93 -5.69 -2.04
C PHE A 565 -28.12 -6.92 -1.15
N PRO A 566 -29.23 -7.68 -1.29
CA PRO A 566 -29.58 -8.76 -0.37
C PRO A 566 -28.50 -9.85 -0.24
N ALA A 567 -27.77 -10.14 -1.31
CA ALA A 567 -26.71 -11.14 -1.30
C ALA A 567 -25.50 -10.69 -0.45
N GLU A 568 -25.10 -9.43 -0.55
CA GLU A 568 -23.98 -8.89 0.22
C GLU A 568 -24.37 -8.67 1.69
N GLU A 569 -25.60 -8.24 1.96
CA GLU A 569 -26.15 -8.17 3.31
C GLU A 569 -26.10 -9.55 3.99
N LYS A 570 -26.57 -10.60 3.31
CA LYS A 570 -26.50 -11.97 3.85
C LYS A 570 -25.06 -12.40 4.10
N LYS A 571 -24.16 -12.16 3.16
CA LYS A 571 -22.74 -12.50 3.30
C LYS A 571 -22.08 -11.81 4.50
N MET A 572 -22.43 -10.55 4.78
CA MET A 572 -21.95 -9.84 5.97
C MET A 572 -22.53 -10.43 7.26
N LEU A 573 -23.80 -10.82 7.26
CA LEU A 573 -24.44 -11.47 8.41
C LEU A 573 -23.81 -12.84 8.71
N ASP A 574 -23.61 -13.67 7.68
CA ASP A 574 -22.96 -14.98 7.80
C ASP A 574 -21.52 -14.83 8.33
N ALA A 575 -20.78 -13.82 7.86
CA ALA A 575 -19.43 -13.53 8.35
C ALA A 575 -19.42 -13.05 9.82
N LEU A 576 -20.40 -12.24 10.23
CA LEU A 576 -20.53 -11.78 11.62
C LEU A 576 -20.79 -12.95 12.58
N GLU A 577 -21.71 -13.84 12.21
CA GLU A 577 -22.01 -15.05 12.99
C GLU A 577 -20.77 -15.96 13.10
N ARG A 578 -20.04 -16.15 11.99
CA ARG A 578 -18.83 -16.97 11.98
C ARG A 578 -17.70 -16.39 12.83
N VAL A 579 -17.53 -15.06 12.83
CA VAL A 579 -16.54 -14.38 13.71
C VAL A 579 -16.86 -14.62 15.18
N LYS A 580 -18.14 -14.59 15.56
CA LYS A 580 -18.57 -14.86 16.93
C LYS A 580 -18.17 -16.27 17.37
N GLU A 581 -18.52 -17.28 16.57
CA GLU A 581 -18.16 -18.68 16.85
C GLU A 581 -16.64 -18.88 16.95
N LEU A 582 -15.87 -18.30 16.02
CA LEU A 582 -14.43 -18.46 15.97
C LEU A 582 -13.72 -17.77 17.15
N LYS A 583 -14.24 -16.65 17.66
CA LYS A 583 -13.72 -16.00 18.87
C LYS A 583 -13.89 -16.89 20.11
N GLU A 584 -15.06 -17.52 20.26
CA GLU A 584 -15.31 -18.45 21.37
C GLU A 584 -14.38 -19.67 21.29
N ILE A 585 -14.16 -20.21 20.09
CA ILE A 585 -13.23 -21.31 19.85
C ILE A 585 -11.79 -20.88 20.18
N ASP A 586 -11.36 -19.68 19.79
CA ASP A 586 -10.00 -19.21 20.03
C ASP A 586 -9.70 -19.09 21.53
N ILE A 587 -10.63 -18.53 22.32
CA ILE A 587 -10.50 -18.44 23.78
C ILE A 587 -10.31 -19.83 24.39
N ARG A 588 -11.08 -20.83 23.93
CA ARG A 588 -10.96 -22.20 24.42
C ARG A 588 -9.61 -22.84 24.04
N LEU A 589 -9.19 -22.69 22.78
CA LEU A 589 -7.92 -23.24 22.28
C LEU A 589 -6.71 -22.58 22.96
N GLN A 590 -6.80 -21.31 23.35
CA GLN A 590 -5.75 -20.65 24.12
C GLN A 590 -5.65 -21.20 25.55
N ALA A 591 -6.78 -21.48 26.21
CA ALA A 591 -6.80 -22.08 27.55
C ALA A 591 -6.25 -23.51 27.55
N GLU A 592 -6.61 -24.33 26.56
CA GLU A 592 -6.08 -25.70 26.38
C GLU A 592 -4.54 -25.67 26.19
N ALA A 593 -4.04 -24.77 25.32
CA ALA A 593 -2.60 -24.58 25.09
C ALA A 593 -1.81 -24.21 26.35
N ALA A 594 -2.39 -23.33 27.18
CA ALA A 594 -1.75 -22.87 28.40
C ALA A 594 -1.59 -24.03 29.40
N ASN A 595 -2.61 -24.88 29.52
CA ASN A 595 -2.57 -26.07 30.35
C ASN A 595 -1.51 -27.07 29.87
N ASP A 596 -1.44 -27.34 28.56
CA ASP A 596 -0.47 -28.26 27.99
C ASP A 596 0.97 -27.72 28.07
N THR A 597 1.14 -26.41 27.94
CA THR A 597 2.45 -25.75 28.15
C THR A 597 2.90 -25.88 29.61
N ALA A 598 1.98 -25.74 30.57
CA ALA A 598 2.28 -25.97 31.98
C ALA A 598 2.62 -27.44 32.27
N LEU A 599 1.90 -28.38 31.65
CA LEU A 599 2.20 -29.81 31.73
C LEU A 599 3.58 -30.14 31.15
N LEU A 600 3.93 -29.57 29.99
CA LEU A 600 5.23 -29.73 29.35
C LEU A 600 6.37 -29.25 30.27
N LYS A 601 6.25 -28.05 30.85
CA LYS A 601 7.25 -27.51 31.81
C LYS A 601 7.45 -28.45 33.00
N ASN A 602 6.35 -28.95 33.58
CA ASN A 602 6.40 -29.90 34.70
C ASN A 602 7.05 -31.23 34.31
N LEU A 603 6.78 -31.74 33.09
CA LEU A 603 7.39 -32.97 32.59
C LEU A 603 8.89 -32.81 32.35
N ILE A 604 9.34 -31.65 31.85
CA ILE A 604 10.77 -31.35 31.65
C ILE A 604 11.50 -31.32 33.00
N ILE A 605 10.95 -30.65 34.02
CA ILE A 605 11.56 -30.62 35.36
C ILE A 605 11.68 -32.04 35.92
N ARG A 606 10.60 -32.83 35.87
CA ARG A 606 10.61 -34.22 36.36
C ARG A 606 11.51 -35.15 35.56
N LEU A 607 11.68 -34.90 34.26
CA LEU A 607 12.61 -35.64 33.42
C LEU A 607 14.05 -35.35 33.85
N GLU A 608 14.37 -34.08 34.10
CA GLU A 608 15.70 -33.66 34.55
C GLU A 608 16.01 -34.20 35.95
N ASP A 609 15.05 -34.18 36.88
CA ASP A 609 15.19 -34.82 38.19
C ASP A 609 15.51 -36.32 38.06
N ALA A 610 14.76 -37.05 37.22
CA ALA A 610 15.01 -38.48 36.98
C ALA A 610 16.38 -38.73 36.33
N ARG A 611 16.84 -37.83 35.47
CA ARG A 611 18.18 -37.88 34.86
C ARG A 611 19.27 -37.66 35.90
N ILE A 612 19.12 -36.68 36.79
CA ILE A 612 20.07 -36.38 37.87
C ILE A 612 20.15 -37.55 38.86
N LEU A 613 19.02 -38.21 39.15
CA LEU A 613 18.94 -39.39 40.02
C LEU A 613 19.32 -40.71 39.32
N GLU A 614 19.75 -40.66 38.05
CA GLU A 614 20.09 -41.83 37.21
C GLU A 614 18.97 -42.89 37.12
N ASN A 615 17.71 -42.50 37.31
CA ASN A 615 16.55 -43.38 37.21
C ASN A 615 16.07 -43.49 35.75
N ILE A 616 16.65 -44.45 35.04
CA ILE A 616 16.42 -44.67 33.60
C ILE A 616 14.96 -45.01 33.28
N ASP A 617 14.28 -45.76 34.15
CA ASP A 617 12.89 -46.19 33.92
C ASP A 617 11.93 -45.01 33.97
N ASP A 618 12.06 -44.14 34.97
CA ASP A 618 11.22 -42.94 35.06
C ASP A 618 11.60 -41.92 33.99
N MET A 619 12.88 -41.79 33.64
CA MET A 619 13.31 -40.98 32.50
C MET A 619 12.62 -41.43 31.21
N ARG A 620 12.59 -42.73 30.91
CA ARG A 620 11.92 -43.28 29.74
C ARG A 620 10.41 -43.01 29.76
N LYS A 621 9.75 -43.18 30.92
CA LYS A 621 8.32 -42.86 31.07
C LYS A 621 8.05 -41.38 30.79
N ARG A 622 8.85 -40.47 31.34
CA ARG A 622 8.70 -39.02 31.14
C ARG A 622 8.98 -38.62 29.69
N LEU A 623 9.96 -39.23 29.02
CA LEU A 623 10.20 -39.00 27.59
C LEU A 623 9.03 -39.43 26.71
N VAL A 624 8.39 -40.56 27.02
CA VAL A 624 7.18 -41.01 26.29
C VAL A 624 6.02 -40.03 26.52
N GLN A 625 5.82 -39.58 27.76
CA GLN A 625 4.81 -38.57 28.08
C GLN A 625 5.08 -37.25 27.34
N LEU A 626 6.34 -36.79 27.33
CA LEU A 626 6.75 -35.57 26.64
C LEU A 626 6.54 -35.68 25.13
N LYS A 627 6.86 -36.84 24.53
CA LYS A 627 6.58 -37.10 23.11
C LYS A 627 5.09 -37.01 22.78
N ASN A 628 4.22 -37.55 23.65
CA ASN A 628 2.77 -37.49 23.45
C ASN A 628 2.25 -36.06 23.56
N VAL A 629 2.59 -35.35 24.64
CA VAL A 629 2.20 -33.94 24.84
C VAL A 629 2.72 -33.05 23.70
N ASN A 630 3.93 -33.30 23.21
CA ASN A 630 4.47 -32.55 22.07
C ASN A 630 3.68 -32.82 20.77
N ALA A 631 3.25 -34.07 20.53
CA ALA A 631 2.40 -34.38 19.39
C ALA A 631 1.00 -33.74 19.51
N ASP A 632 0.46 -33.67 20.74
CA ASP A 632 -0.80 -32.98 21.03
C ASP A 632 -0.68 -31.48 20.77
N LEU A 633 0.35 -30.82 21.33
CA LEU A 633 0.64 -29.40 21.11
C LEU A 633 0.81 -29.03 19.64
N ILE A 634 1.47 -29.88 18.83
CA ILE A 634 1.61 -29.64 17.39
C ILE A 634 0.24 -29.67 16.71
N ARG A 635 -0.60 -30.67 17.02
CA ARG A 635 -1.95 -30.78 16.44
C ARG A 635 -2.84 -29.61 16.85
N GLU A 636 -2.80 -29.22 18.12
CA GLU A 636 -3.54 -28.05 18.60
C GLU A 636 -3.06 -26.76 17.95
N HIS A 637 -1.75 -26.60 17.76
CA HIS A 637 -1.18 -25.45 17.06
C HIS A 637 -1.66 -25.39 15.61
N GLU A 638 -1.70 -26.51 14.89
CA GLU A 638 -2.25 -26.58 13.53
C GLU A 638 -3.74 -26.19 13.48
N ILE A 639 -4.53 -26.65 14.46
CA ILE A 639 -5.95 -26.30 14.59
C ILE A 639 -6.10 -24.79 14.87
N ARG A 640 -5.32 -24.24 15.80
CA ARG A 640 -5.33 -22.80 16.12
C ARG A 640 -4.94 -21.95 14.93
N MET A 641 -3.88 -22.33 14.21
CA MET A 641 -3.46 -21.64 13.00
C MET A 641 -4.54 -21.65 11.92
N LYS A 642 -5.27 -22.76 11.76
CA LYS A 642 -6.39 -22.84 10.82
C LYS A 642 -7.57 -21.97 11.27
N SER A 643 -7.96 -22.05 12.55
CA SER A 643 -9.01 -21.22 13.14
C SER A 643 -8.70 -19.72 13.00
N TYR A 644 -7.47 -19.31 13.32
CA TYR A 644 -7.00 -17.94 13.21
C TYR A 644 -7.02 -17.42 11.76
N LYS A 645 -6.62 -18.24 10.80
CA LYS A 645 -6.71 -17.90 9.36
C LYS A 645 -8.17 -17.68 8.93
N GLU A 646 -9.09 -18.52 9.40
CA GLU A 646 -10.52 -18.38 9.12
C GLU A 646 -11.10 -17.13 9.78
N LEU A 647 -10.73 -16.83 11.03
CA LEU A 647 -11.14 -15.63 11.74
C LEU A 647 -10.68 -14.37 11.01
N THR A 648 -9.40 -14.31 10.64
CA THR A 648 -8.82 -13.19 9.88
C THR A 648 -9.51 -13.00 8.53
N ALA A 649 -9.85 -14.09 7.84
CA ALA A 649 -10.55 -14.02 6.56
C ALA A 649 -11.96 -13.45 6.70
N ASN A 650 -12.72 -13.85 7.73
CA ASN A 650 -14.06 -13.32 7.99
C ASN A 650 -14.01 -11.85 8.47
N LEU A 651 -13.06 -11.47 9.32
CA LEU A 651 -12.84 -10.06 9.69
C LEU A 651 -12.52 -9.21 8.46
N LYS A 652 -11.67 -9.72 7.54
CA LYS A 652 -11.40 -9.05 6.27
C LYS A 652 -12.67 -8.90 5.42
N GLN A 653 -13.53 -9.92 5.35
CA GLN A 653 -14.81 -9.83 4.62
C GLN A 653 -15.74 -8.78 5.23
N LEU A 654 -15.85 -8.72 6.56
CA LEU A 654 -16.64 -7.69 7.25
C LEU A 654 -16.10 -6.29 6.93
N ASN A 655 -14.79 -6.07 7.07
CA ASN A 655 -14.15 -4.79 6.78
C ASN A 655 -14.35 -4.39 5.30
N LEU A 656 -14.22 -5.33 4.35
CA LEU A 656 -14.51 -5.06 2.94
C LEU A 656 -15.98 -4.69 2.72
N GLY A 657 -16.92 -5.38 3.37
CA GLY A 657 -18.35 -5.05 3.32
C GLY A 657 -18.65 -3.63 3.82
N VAL A 658 -18.06 -3.23 4.96
CA VAL A 658 -18.17 -1.87 5.50
C VAL A 658 -17.61 -0.84 4.51
N GLN A 659 -16.47 -1.14 3.89
CA GLN A 659 -15.88 -0.28 2.88
C GLN A 659 -16.77 -0.14 1.64
N HIS A 660 -17.35 -1.23 1.14
CA HIS A 660 -18.26 -1.19 0.01
C HIS A 660 -19.50 -0.34 0.33
N ALA A 661 -20.11 -0.53 1.50
CA ALA A 661 -21.22 0.30 1.96
C ALA A 661 -20.84 1.80 2.02
N ALA A 662 -19.67 2.13 2.54
CA ALA A 662 -19.18 3.50 2.59
C ALA A 662 -18.93 4.10 1.20
N ARG A 663 -18.38 3.33 0.25
CA ARG A 663 -18.11 3.78 -1.14
C ARG A 663 -19.37 4.05 -1.96
N LEU A 664 -20.55 3.65 -1.49
CA LEU A 664 -21.83 4.03 -2.10
C LEU A 664 -22.30 5.43 -1.68
N ARG A 665 -21.55 6.11 -0.80
CA ARG A 665 -21.82 7.46 -0.28
C ARG A 665 -20.59 8.34 -0.41
N VAL A 666 -20.74 9.65 -0.22
CA VAL A 666 -19.63 10.61 -0.32
C VAL A 666 -19.60 11.52 0.91
N GLY A 667 -18.38 11.86 1.36
CA GLY A 667 -18.15 12.76 2.48
C GLY A 667 -18.64 12.19 3.81
N LYS A 668 -19.22 13.05 4.65
CA LYS A 668 -19.66 12.70 6.02
C LYS A 668 -20.64 11.53 6.07
N SER A 669 -21.53 11.42 5.08
CA SER A 669 -22.45 10.30 4.95
C SER A 669 -21.71 8.94 4.84
N ALA A 670 -20.56 8.88 4.16
CA ALA A 670 -19.75 7.66 4.09
C ALA A 670 -19.10 7.35 5.45
N SER A 671 -18.56 8.36 6.14
CA SER A 671 -17.92 8.20 7.44
C SER A 671 -18.89 7.75 8.52
N ASN A 672 -20.11 8.29 8.52
CA ASN A 672 -21.18 7.88 9.43
C ASN A 672 -21.53 6.40 9.25
N THR A 673 -21.59 5.92 8.00
CA THR A 673 -21.82 4.50 7.70
C THR A 673 -20.71 3.61 8.27
N VAL A 674 -19.44 4.02 8.15
CA VAL A 674 -18.33 3.26 8.74
C VAL A 674 -18.51 3.16 10.26
N ALA A 675 -18.81 4.28 10.93
CA ALA A 675 -19.01 4.32 12.37
C ALA A 675 -20.21 3.45 12.83
N GLN A 676 -21.36 3.55 12.15
CA GLN A 676 -22.55 2.77 12.50
C GLN A 676 -22.36 1.28 12.25
N CYS A 677 -21.78 0.89 11.10
CA CYS A 677 -21.47 -0.51 10.82
C CYS A 677 -20.51 -1.09 11.84
N ARG A 678 -19.49 -0.32 12.25
CA ARG A 678 -18.55 -0.77 13.27
C ARG A 678 -19.21 -0.96 14.63
N ALA A 679 -20.03 0.00 15.06
CA ALA A 679 -20.79 -0.11 16.32
C ALA A 679 -21.69 -1.36 16.29
N ALA A 680 -22.37 -1.62 15.17
CA ALA A 680 -23.19 -2.82 15.00
C ALA A 680 -22.37 -4.13 15.04
N ILE A 681 -21.15 -4.14 14.50
CA ILE A 681 -20.25 -5.30 14.56
C ILE A 681 -19.73 -5.51 15.99
N GLN A 682 -19.39 -4.44 16.72
CA GLN A 682 -18.93 -4.50 18.11
C GLN A 682 -20.05 -4.97 19.05
N ASP A 683 -21.27 -4.49 18.84
CA ASP A 683 -22.46 -4.87 19.62
C ASP A 683 -23.08 -6.22 19.17
N GLU A 684 -22.48 -6.88 18.16
CA GLU A 684 -22.98 -8.13 17.56
C GLU A 684 -24.44 -8.03 17.09
N ASN A 685 -24.88 -6.85 16.63
CA ASN A 685 -26.26 -6.54 16.28
C ASN A 685 -26.51 -6.61 14.77
N SER A 686 -26.98 -7.77 14.31
CA SER A 686 -27.31 -8.05 12.91
C SER A 686 -28.31 -7.06 12.29
N LYS A 687 -29.34 -6.65 13.03
CA LYS A 687 -30.37 -5.73 12.52
C LYS A 687 -29.82 -4.32 12.33
N ALA A 688 -29.02 -3.84 13.29
CA ALA A 688 -28.37 -2.55 13.18
C ALA A 688 -27.38 -2.53 12.00
N LEU A 689 -26.67 -3.63 11.76
CA LEU A 689 -25.73 -3.74 10.63
C LEU A 689 -26.44 -3.60 9.28
N VAL A 690 -27.58 -4.28 9.08
CA VAL A 690 -28.35 -4.17 7.83
C VAL A 690 -28.89 -2.76 7.62
N LEU A 691 -29.38 -2.11 8.68
CA LEU A 691 -29.87 -0.74 8.61
C LEU A 691 -28.75 0.25 8.24
N ALA A 692 -27.58 0.10 8.85
CA ALA A 692 -26.40 0.92 8.54
C ALA A 692 -25.94 0.74 7.09
N ILE A 693 -25.97 -0.49 6.55
CA ILE A 693 -25.62 -0.73 5.14
C ILE A 693 -26.62 -0.02 4.20
N ARG A 694 -27.93 -0.19 4.43
CA ARG A 694 -28.98 0.31 3.53
C ARG A 694 -29.13 1.82 3.54
N HIS A 695 -29.06 2.44 4.71
CA HIS A 695 -29.43 3.86 4.87
C HIS A 695 -28.26 4.76 5.31
N GLY A 696 -27.23 4.17 5.93
CA GLY A 696 -25.99 4.84 6.27
C GLY A 696 -25.88 5.38 7.67
#